data_AF-A0A7J5ZJ79-F1
#
_entry.id   AF-A0A7J5ZJ79-F1
#
_cell.length_a   1.000
_cell.length_b   1.000
_cell.length_c   1.000
_cell.angle_alpha   90.00
_cell.angle_beta   90.00
_cell.angle_gamma   90.00
#
_symmetry.space_group_name_H-M   'P 1'
#
loop_
_entity.id
_entity.type
_entity.pdbx_description
1 polymer ?
#
loop_
_entity_poly.entity_id
_entity_poly.type
_entity_poly.pdbx_seq_one_letter_code
_entity_poly.pdbx_strand_id
1 'polypeptide(L)'
;MSSIYGAVNLVLNIMNSLTGKWQSCDSVKHGRLLSLSTATCQCFSDGGEVAANFTFPGAQSVNNSLINPLDLICFTLSLKLVQSGQHLGGLSGPYPLLLALPLLSVSPPRTLPVQRDSRGSGSWPGSPAHMEGDVMDKVEATATVCDFDPISGSIPATKVEITVSCRNLLDRDTFSKSDPLVVLYTQGAECKQWREFGRTEVIDNTLNPDFIRKYILDYFFEEKQNLRFDVYDIDSKSPDLAKHDFLGQVHCTLGEIVGSPASRLEKPLGGIPGKKCGTIILSAEELGNCRDYATMQFCANKLDKKDFFGKSDPFMVFYRSNEDGTFTICHKTEVMKNTLHPVWQPFSIPVRALCNGDYERAIKAEVYDWDRDGSHDFIGEFTTSYKALCRGQNQLNVHEVVNAKKKIKKKRYINSGTVSLLSFNVESEHTFLDYIKGGTQIHFTVAIDFTASNGNPSQSTSLHYMNPYQMNAYAMALKAVGEIIQDYDSDKMFPALGFGAKLPPDGRVSHEFPLNGNIENPYCNGMQGILDAYHQSLKTVQLYGPTNFAPVVNHVASYAAAVQDGSQYFVLLIITDGVISDMAQTKEAIVNAAKLPMSIIIVGVGQAEFDGENSSMVSLLKSYLLFSFDPVYNCYDSSSSSTSMVELDGDDIRISSRGKLAERDIVQFVPFRDYMDRTGNHVLSMARLVKDVLAEIPDQLISYMKSRAIKPNPVPPLTLSVDQPQTNPV
;
A
#
# COMPACT_ATOMS: atom_id res chain seq x y z
N MET A 1 -18.93 37.35 0.02
CA MET A 1 -20.40 37.53 -0.01
C MET A 1 -21.10 36.54 -0.95
N SER A 2 -20.63 36.24 -2.17
CA SER A 2 -21.34 35.32 -3.08
C SER A 2 -21.40 33.85 -2.63
N SER A 3 -20.38 33.32 -1.92
CA SER A 3 -20.43 31.93 -1.43
C SER A 3 -21.42 31.72 -0.28
N ILE A 4 -21.63 32.75 0.56
CA ILE A 4 -22.59 32.71 1.66
C ILE A 4 -24.02 32.81 1.11
N TYR A 5 -24.25 33.66 0.10
CA TYR A 5 -25.52 33.70 -0.63
C TYR A 5 -25.86 32.36 -1.30
N GLY A 6 -24.84 31.68 -1.88
CA GLY A 6 -24.99 30.34 -2.44
C GLY A 6 -25.38 29.29 -1.40
N ALA A 7 -24.73 29.30 -0.23
CA ALA A 7 -25.03 28.37 0.86
C ALA A 7 -26.45 28.59 1.44
N VAL A 8 -26.87 29.85 1.63
CA VAL A 8 -28.21 30.17 2.16
C VAL A 8 -29.31 29.79 1.15
N ASN A 9 -29.10 30.04 -0.14
CA ASN A 9 -30.05 29.62 -1.18
C ASN A 9 -30.10 28.10 -1.35
N LEU A 10 -28.98 27.40 -1.19
CA LEU A 10 -28.93 25.93 -1.23
C LEU A 10 -29.74 25.32 -0.08
N VAL A 11 -29.57 25.85 1.14
CA VAL A 11 -30.34 25.42 2.32
C VAL A 11 -31.84 25.72 2.15
N LEU A 12 -32.20 26.91 1.65
CA LEU A 12 -33.60 27.26 1.38
C LEU A 12 -34.21 26.38 0.28
N ASN A 13 -33.46 26.03 -0.76
CA ASN A 13 -33.92 25.15 -1.84
C ASN A 13 -34.09 23.70 -1.37
N ILE A 14 -33.18 23.19 -0.53
CA ILE A 14 -33.31 21.87 0.10
C ILE A 14 -34.53 21.85 1.03
N MET A 15 -34.75 22.90 1.82
CA MET A 15 -35.95 23.00 2.67
C MET A 15 -37.24 23.14 1.86
N ASN A 16 -37.20 23.80 0.70
CA ASN A 16 -38.35 23.92 -0.20
C ASN A 16 -38.71 22.59 -0.87
N SER A 17 -37.74 21.77 -1.28
CA SER A 17 -38.03 20.45 -1.86
C SER A 17 -38.61 19.48 -0.84
N LEU A 18 -38.30 19.67 0.45
CA LEU A 18 -38.78 18.82 1.55
C LEU A 18 -40.13 19.28 2.16
N THR A 19 -40.56 20.53 1.97
CA THR A 19 -41.75 21.08 2.67
C THR A 19 -42.71 21.93 1.82
N GLY A 20 -42.31 22.34 0.61
CA GLY A 20 -43.17 23.01 -0.37
C GLY A 20 -43.67 24.43 -0.02
N LYS A 21 -43.08 25.16 0.95
CA LYS A 21 -43.64 26.44 1.45
C LYS A 21 -42.64 27.54 1.86
N TRP A 22 -41.66 27.89 1.02
CA TRP A 22 -40.80 29.08 1.25
C TRP A 22 -40.56 29.85 -0.06
N GLN A 23 -40.52 31.19 -0.04
CA GLN A 23 -40.17 32.03 -1.21
C GLN A 23 -38.75 32.59 -1.10
N SER A 24 -38.05 32.73 -2.24
CA SER A 24 -36.67 33.24 -2.33
C SER A 24 -36.58 34.74 -2.03
N CYS A 25 -35.42 35.17 -1.55
CA CYS A 25 -35.18 36.56 -1.14
C CYS A 25 -34.33 37.30 -2.20
N ASP A 26 -34.94 38.19 -2.98
CA ASP A 26 -34.25 39.07 -3.92
C ASP A 26 -34.05 40.48 -3.33
N SER A 27 -32.78 40.82 -3.10
CA SER A 27 -32.23 42.15 -2.75
C SER A 27 -32.53 42.71 -1.35
N VAL A 28 -31.46 43.03 -0.60
CA VAL A 28 -31.53 43.78 0.67
C VAL A 28 -31.24 45.25 0.41
N LYS A 29 -32.25 46.12 0.50
CA LYS A 29 -32.07 47.52 0.90
C LYS A 29 -32.80 47.75 2.22
N HIS A 30 -31.99 48.16 3.21
CA HIS A 30 -32.30 48.67 4.54
C HIS A 30 -33.66 48.29 5.16
N GLY A 31 -33.59 47.37 6.13
CA GLY A 31 -34.56 47.23 7.22
C GLY A 31 -35.95 46.73 6.83
N ARG A 32 -36.17 45.41 6.88
CA ARG A 32 -37.51 44.82 7.05
C ARG A 32 -37.47 43.65 8.02
N LEU A 33 -38.36 43.67 9.01
CA LEU A 33 -38.72 42.53 9.84
C LEU A 33 -39.59 41.56 9.04
N LEU A 34 -39.29 40.26 9.14
CA LEU A 34 -40.21 39.17 8.77
C LEU A 34 -40.81 38.61 10.06
N SER A 35 -42.15 38.54 10.11
CA SER A 35 -42.92 37.99 11.23
C SER A 35 -43.67 36.75 10.75
N LEU A 36 -43.48 35.62 11.43
CA LEU A 36 -44.32 34.42 11.37
C LEU A 36 -44.31 33.74 12.75
N SER A 37 -45.42 33.07 13.08
CA SER A 37 -46.02 32.94 14.42
C SER A 37 -45.29 32.13 15.50
N THR A 38 -43.97 31.92 15.43
CA THR A 38 -43.23 31.26 16.54
C THR A 38 -41.77 31.67 16.71
N ALA A 39 -41.20 32.58 15.90
CA ALA A 39 -39.87 33.15 16.15
C ALA A 39 -39.63 34.46 15.38
N THR A 40 -38.91 35.41 15.97
CA THR A 40 -38.40 36.62 15.30
C THR A 40 -36.89 36.54 15.10
N CYS A 41 -36.42 36.84 13.88
CA CYS A 41 -35.00 36.95 13.54
C CYS A 41 -34.67 38.40 13.13
N GLN A 42 -33.65 38.98 13.76
CA GLN A 42 -33.08 40.29 13.37
C GLN A 42 -31.61 40.15 13.02
N CYS A 43 -31.22 40.59 11.81
CA CYS A 43 -29.84 40.60 11.35
C CYS A 43 -29.25 42.01 11.37
N PHE A 44 -28.00 42.14 11.80
CA PHE A 44 -27.23 43.39 11.74
C PHE A 44 -25.92 43.17 10.98
N SER A 45 -25.45 44.20 10.28
CA SER A 45 -24.10 44.25 9.71
C SER A 45 -23.42 45.54 10.16
N ASP A 46 -22.28 45.42 10.83
CA ASP A 46 -21.34 46.53 10.99
C ASP A 46 -19.93 46.01 10.78
N GLY A 47 -19.14 46.69 9.95
CA GLY A 47 -17.71 46.38 9.77
C GLY A 47 -17.31 45.03 9.16
N GLY A 48 -18.21 44.26 8.54
CA GLY A 48 -17.87 43.01 7.82
C GLY A 48 -18.22 41.71 8.54
N GLU A 49 -18.78 41.78 9.75
CA GLU A 49 -19.39 40.63 10.44
C GLU A 49 -20.93 40.74 10.41
N VAL A 50 -21.60 39.60 10.23
CA VAL A 50 -23.07 39.50 10.22
C VAL A 50 -23.50 38.68 11.43
N ALA A 51 -24.33 39.26 12.29
CA ALA A 51 -24.91 38.59 13.45
C ALA A 51 -26.44 38.54 13.33
N ALA A 52 -27.06 37.44 13.78
CA ALA A 52 -28.50 37.25 13.79
C ALA A 52 -29.00 36.89 15.21
N ASN A 53 -29.99 37.62 15.72
CA ASN A 53 -30.62 37.34 17.00
C ASN A 53 -31.98 36.65 16.80
N PHE A 54 -32.17 35.54 17.51
CA PHE A 54 -33.45 34.82 17.56
C PHE A 54 -34.08 34.99 18.93
N THR A 55 -35.35 35.41 18.97
CA THR A 55 -36.15 35.51 20.20
C THR A 55 -37.32 34.54 20.17
N PHE A 56 -37.45 33.72 21.22
CA PHE A 56 -38.56 32.79 21.44
C PHE A 56 -39.25 33.10 22.78
N PRO A 57 -40.56 32.87 22.95
CA PRO A 57 -41.25 33.14 24.21
C PRO A 57 -40.83 32.10 25.27
N GLY A 58 -40.23 32.54 26.38
CA GLY A 58 -40.00 31.72 27.57
C GLY A 58 -38.56 31.28 27.88
N ALA A 59 -37.56 31.70 27.10
CA ALA A 59 -36.14 31.44 27.39
C ALA A 59 -35.38 32.74 27.68
N GLN A 60 -34.50 32.75 28.69
CA GLN A 60 -33.58 33.87 28.94
C GLN A 60 -32.59 34.01 27.77
N SER A 61 -32.30 35.25 27.38
CA SER A 61 -31.42 35.57 26.24
C SER A 61 -30.02 34.97 26.43
N VAL A 62 -29.57 34.17 25.46
CA VAL A 62 -28.17 33.76 25.36
C VAL A 62 -27.46 34.80 24.51
N ASN A 63 -26.57 35.59 25.12
CA ASN A 63 -25.76 36.57 24.41
C ASN A 63 -24.43 35.95 23.94
N ASN A 64 -24.07 36.26 22.69
CA ASN A 64 -22.77 36.12 22.04
C ASN A 64 -22.05 34.76 22.16
N SER A 65 -22.30 33.89 21.19
CA SER A 65 -21.32 32.90 20.74
C SER A 65 -21.46 32.63 19.25
N LEU A 66 -20.33 32.50 18.55
CA LEU A 66 -20.24 32.03 17.17
C LEU A 66 -20.75 30.59 17.10
N ILE A 67 -21.93 30.36 16.52
CA ILE A 67 -22.46 29.02 16.31
C ILE A 67 -22.05 28.57 14.91
N ASN A 68 -21.34 27.44 14.83
CA ASN A 68 -20.98 26.82 13.55
C ASN A 68 -22.27 26.38 12.82
N PRO A 69 -22.38 26.56 11.49
CA PRO A 69 -23.52 26.04 10.71
C PRO A 69 -23.86 24.57 10.97
N LEU A 70 -22.86 23.73 11.26
CA LEU A 70 -23.03 22.31 11.62
C LEU A 70 -23.74 22.13 12.97
N ASP A 71 -23.46 22.97 13.97
CA ASP A 71 -24.12 22.92 15.28
C ASP A 71 -25.59 23.31 15.16
N LEU A 72 -25.93 24.24 14.26
CA LEU A 72 -27.30 24.66 13.97
C LEU A 72 -28.11 23.55 13.27
N ILE A 73 -27.49 22.78 12.37
CA ILE A 73 -28.11 21.63 11.70
C ILE A 73 -28.39 20.51 12.71
N CYS A 74 -27.42 20.18 13.57
CA CYS A 74 -27.56 19.19 14.62
C CYS A 74 -28.68 19.56 15.61
N PHE A 75 -28.73 20.82 16.06
CA PHE A 75 -29.76 21.30 16.99
C PHE A 75 -31.18 21.23 16.39
N THR A 76 -31.31 21.51 15.09
CA THR A 76 -32.59 21.47 14.37
C THR A 76 -33.09 20.04 14.15
N LEU A 77 -32.19 19.08 13.90
CA LEU A 77 -32.51 17.65 13.79
C LEU A 77 -32.90 17.05 15.14
N SER A 78 -32.22 17.43 16.23
CA SER A 78 -32.57 17.01 17.59
C SER A 78 -33.96 17.49 18.03
N LEU A 79 -34.35 18.73 17.67
CA LEU A 79 -35.69 19.26 17.94
C LEU A 79 -36.80 18.51 17.18
N LYS A 80 -36.51 18.00 15.98
CA LYS A 80 -37.48 17.28 15.15
C LYS A 80 -37.75 15.86 15.66
N LEU A 81 -36.74 15.21 16.26
CA LEU A 81 -36.90 13.91 16.95
C LEU A 81 -37.75 14.02 18.22
N VAL A 82 -37.68 15.17 18.92
CA VAL A 82 -38.51 15.43 20.12
C VAL A 82 -39.96 15.79 19.74
N GLN A 83 -40.17 16.44 18.59
CA GLN A 83 -41.51 16.84 18.12
C GLN A 83 -42.27 15.77 17.34
N SER A 84 -41.62 14.71 16.83
CA SER A 84 -42.26 13.67 16.01
C SER A 84 -42.99 12.58 16.80
N GLY A 85 -42.94 12.60 18.14
CA GLY A 85 -43.80 11.76 18.99
C GLY A 85 -43.66 10.25 18.78
N GLN A 86 -42.53 9.76 18.28
CA GLN A 86 -42.30 8.31 18.19
C GLN A 86 -41.91 7.75 19.56
N HIS A 87 -42.87 7.06 20.17
CA HIS A 87 -42.65 6.22 21.34
C HIS A 87 -41.59 5.14 21.03
N LEU A 88 -40.41 5.24 21.65
CA LEU A 88 -39.59 4.07 21.97
C LEU A 88 -40.38 3.26 23.01
N GLY A 89 -41.00 2.17 22.56
CA GLY A 89 -41.68 1.23 23.44
C GLY A 89 -40.69 0.55 24.37
N GLY A 90 -40.96 0.64 25.68
CA GLY A 90 -40.50 -0.35 26.66
C GLY A 90 -39.33 0.05 27.56
N LEU A 91 -39.45 1.13 28.33
CA LEU A 91 -38.76 1.27 29.62
C LEU A 91 -39.66 2.06 30.60
N SER A 92 -40.23 1.37 31.58
CA SER A 92 -40.96 1.96 32.70
C SER A 92 -39.99 2.27 33.85
N GLY A 93 -39.78 3.55 34.16
CA GLY A 93 -39.08 4.01 35.37
C GLY A 93 -38.66 5.49 35.29
N PRO A 94 -38.75 6.30 36.37
CA PRO A 94 -38.73 7.76 36.26
C PRO A 94 -37.37 8.37 36.61
N TYR A 95 -36.63 8.92 35.65
CA TYR A 95 -35.66 10.01 35.87
C TYR A 95 -35.46 10.83 34.58
N PRO A 96 -35.56 12.17 34.60
CA PRO A 96 -35.42 13.01 33.42
C PRO A 96 -33.97 13.50 33.21
N LEU A 97 -33.62 13.70 31.93
CA LEU A 97 -32.67 14.69 31.42
C LEU A 97 -31.25 14.70 32.00
N LEU A 98 -30.33 13.99 31.34
CA LEU A 98 -28.94 14.46 31.21
C LEU A 98 -28.27 13.70 30.06
N LEU A 99 -28.04 14.34 28.90
CA LEU A 99 -27.00 13.93 27.95
C LEU A 99 -26.71 15.08 26.97
N ALA A 100 -25.41 15.35 26.81
CA ALA A 100 -24.73 16.21 25.83
C ALA A 100 -24.54 17.71 26.16
N LEU A 101 -23.57 17.99 27.05
CA LEU A 101 -22.67 19.15 26.92
C LEU A 101 -21.34 18.63 26.33
N PRO A 102 -20.81 19.16 25.22
CA PRO A 102 -19.46 18.81 24.76
C PRO A 102 -18.41 19.54 25.62
N LEU A 103 -17.43 18.78 26.08
CA LEU A 103 -16.20 19.26 26.70
C LEU A 103 -15.41 20.11 25.68
N LEU A 104 -15.32 21.42 25.92
CA LEU A 104 -14.37 22.32 25.26
C LEU A 104 -12.97 22.04 25.82
N SER A 105 -12.07 21.47 25.01
CA SER A 105 -10.63 21.49 25.32
C SER A 105 -10.04 22.82 24.83
N VAL A 106 -9.47 23.57 25.76
CA VAL A 106 -8.78 24.84 25.50
C VAL A 106 -7.28 24.51 25.40
N SER A 107 -6.65 24.80 24.25
CA SER A 107 -5.19 24.77 24.10
C SER A 107 -4.60 26.14 24.43
N PRO A 108 -3.46 26.25 25.15
CA PRO A 108 -2.84 27.54 25.45
C PRO A 108 -1.97 28.09 24.29
N PRO A 109 -1.70 29.41 24.25
CA PRO A 109 -1.08 30.09 23.11
C PRO A 109 0.44 29.88 23.02
N ARG A 110 0.93 29.79 21.77
CA ARG A 110 2.36 29.72 21.39
C ARG A 110 3.08 31.05 21.64
N THR A 111 4.21 31.01 22.33
CA THR A 111 5.15 32.14 22.49
C THR A 111 6.20 32.16 21.37
N LEU A 112 6.41 33.32 20.77
CA LEU A 112 7.45 33.63 19.76
C LEU A 112 8.86 33.74 20.41
N PRO A 113 9.95 33.33 19.74
CA PRO A 113 11.30 33.58 20.23
C PRO A 113 11.86 34.94 19.78
N VAL A 114 12.60 35.55 20.70
CA VAL A 114 13.26 36.86 20.62
C VAL A 114 14.64 36.74 19.95
N GLN A 115 14.95 37.63 19.01
CA GLN A 115 16.30 37.88 18.49
C GLN A 115 17.18 38.58 19.54
N ARG A 116 18.44 38.14 19.70
CA ARG A 116 19.54 39.00 20.16
C ARG A 116 20.89 38.60 19.58
N ASP A 117 21.58 39.62 19.10
CA ASP A 117 22.88 39.63 18.44
C ASP A 117 24.08 39.58 19.40
N SER A 118 25.11 38.85 18.94
CA SER A 118 26.53 39.25 18.84
C SER A 118 27.52 39.23 20.04
N ARG A 119 28.70 38.67 19.71
CA ARG A 119 30.10 38.89 20.19
C ARG A 119 30.60 38.28 21.51
N GLY A 120 31.71 37.52 21.38
CA GLY A 120 32.97 37.89 22.03
C GLY A 120 33.65 36.87 22.98
N SER A 121 34.69 36.19 22.46
CA SER A 121 36.02 35.91 23.07
C SER A 121 36.15 35.36 24.51
N GLY A 122 36.88 34.25 24.65
CA GLY A 122 37.50 33.85 25.92
C GLY A 122 38.30 32.53 25.83
N SER A 123 39.59 32.62 26.09
CA SER A 123 40.67 31.67 25.82
C SER A 123 41.20 30.91 27.05
N TRP A 124 41.47 29.59 26.90
CA TRP A 124 42.54 28.72 27.50
C TRP A 124 42.67 28.59 29.05
N PRO A 125 43.48 27.66 29.62
CA PRO A 125 43.88 26.28 29.26
C PRO A 125 43.77 25.26 30.44
N GLY A 126 44.01 23.95 30.21
CA GLY A 126 44.46 23.05 31.29
C GLY A 126 44.24 21.54 31.11
N SER A 127 45.24 20.82 30.59
CA SER A 127 45.55 19.40 30.88
C SER A 127 46.49 19.36 32.12
N PRO A 128 46.81 18.24 32.83
CA PRO A 128 47.07 16.88 32.27
C PRO A 128 46.87 15.62 33.17
N ALA A 129 47.05 14.45 32.51
CA ALA A 129 47.71 13.20 32.95
C ALA A 129 47.07 12.24 33.99
N HIS A 130 46.86 10.98 33.61
CA HIS A 130 47.73 9.80 33.88
C HIS A 130 47.00 8.44 33.65
N MET A 131 47.66 7.53 32.89
CA MET A 131 47.96 6.09 33.15
C MET A 131 46.84 5.18 33.70
N GLU A 132 46.65 3.91 33.33
CA GLU A 132 47.36 2.82 32.64
C GLU A 132 46.37 1.63 32.65
N GLY A 133 46.49 0.64 31.77
CA GLY A 133 45.91 -0.70 32.01
C GLY A 133 45.26 -1.40 30.80
N ASP A 134 46.03 -2.29 30.18
CA ASP A 134 45.62 -3.28 29.20
C ASP A 134 44.55 -4.27 29.71
N VAL A 135 43.52 -4.56 28.91
CA VAL A 135 42.88 -5.90 28.80
C VAL A 135 42.30 -6.09 27.39
N MET A 136 42.72 -7.18 26.74
CA MET A 136 42.27 -7.71 25.44
C MET A 136 40.92 -8.46 25.58
N ASP A 137 40.20 -8.57 24.47
CA ASP A 137 39.04 -9.46 24.19
C ASP A 137 37.64 -9.06 24.68
N LYS A 138 36.86 -8.47 23.77
CA LYS A 138 35.52 -8.91 23.32
C LYS A 138 34.90 -7.82 22.42
N VAL A 139 34.99 -7.98 21.11
CA VAL A 139 34.14 -7.21 20.18
C VAL A 139 32.86 -8.03 19.99
N GLU A 140 31.89 -7.79 20.86
CA GLU A 140 30.50 -8.19 20.63
C GLU A 140 29.97 -7.41 19.42
N ALA A 141 29.41 -8.16 18.47
CA ALA A 141 28.64 -7.64 17.36
C ALA A 141 27.39 -6.94 17.89
N THR A 142 27.50 -5.64 18.15
CA THR A 142 26.35 -4.77 18.37
C THR A 142 25.98 -4.17 17.01
N ALA A 143 24.97 -4.77 16.38
CA ALA A 143 24.22 -4.09 15.33
C ALA A 143 23.60 -2.85 15.97
N THR A 144 24.18 -1.68 15.69
CA THR A 144 23.58 -0.40 16.06
C THR A 144 22.26 -0.28 15.33
N VAL A 145 21.17 -0.41 16.10
CA VAL A 145 19.83 -0.02 15.68
C VAL A 145 19.89 1.46 15.35
N CYS A 146 19.82 1.78 14.06
CA CYS A 146 19.74 3.16 13.60
C CYS A 146 18.44 3.78 14.11
N ASP A 147 18.56 4.97 14.68
CA ASP A 147 17.46 5.79 15.16
C ASP A 147 16.40 6.00 14.06
N PHE A 148 15.14 5.75 14.43
CA PHE A 148 13.96 5.96 13.61
C PHE A 148 13.74 7.47 13.41
N ASP A 149 13.84 7.96 12.17
CA ASP A 149 13.31 9.27 11.77
C ASP A 149 11.81 9.12 11.43
N PRO A 150 10.88 9.70 12.22
CA PRO A 150 9.45 9.39 12.12
C PRO A 150 8.69 10.19 11.04
N ILE A 151 9.31 10.51 9.89
CA ILE A 151 8.69 11.40 8.88
C ILE A 151 8.47 10.77 7.48
N SER A 152 8.87 9.52 7.21
CA SER A 152 8.49 8.81 5.97
C SER A 152 7.74 7.51 6.27
N GLY A 153 6.41 7.60 6.43
CA GLY A 153 5.55 6.46 6.74
C GLY A 153 5.24 5.55 5.55
N SER A 154 6.23 4.82 5.02
CA SER A 154 5.98 3.55 4.31
C SER A 154 6.68 2.42 5.07
N ILE A 155 5.92 1.38 5.40
CA ILE A 155 6.47 0.14 5.95
C ILE A 155 7.03 -0.63 4.74
N PRO A 156 8.31 -1.06 4.75
CA PRO A 156 8.87 -1.83 3.65
C PRO A 156 8.08 -3.10 3.40
N ALA A 157 7.87 -3.43 2.12
CA ALA A 157 7.21 -4.66 1.72
C ALA A 157 7.97 -5.88 2.26
N THR A 158 9.31 -5.82 2.22
CA THR A 158 10.20 -6.85 2.78
C THR A 158 11.63 -6.34 2.96
N LYS A 159 12.51 -7.16 3.55
CA LYS A 159 13.96 -6.95 3.57
C LYS A 159 14.63 -7.88 2.56
N VAL A 160 15.70 -7.42 1.92
CA VAL A 160 16.49 -8.18 0.95
C VAL A 160 17.95 -8.20 1.40
N GLU A 161 18.55 -9.37 1.33
CA GLU A 161 19.96 -9.61 1.54
C GLU A 161 20.69 -9.70 0.20
N ILE A 162 21.67 -8.83 -0.02
CA ILE A 162 22.52 -8.85 -1.21
C ILE A 162 23.84 -9.53 -0.88
N THR A 163 24.12 -10.59 -1.63
CA THR A 163 25.43 -11.24 -1.70
C THR A 163 26.21 -10.69 -2.90
N VAL A 164 27.51 -10.47 -2.72
CA VAL A 164 28.39 -9.90 -3.74
C VAL A 164 29.55 -10.85 -4.02
N SER A 165 29.87 -10.98 -5.30
CA SER A 165 31.06 -11.69 -5.79
C SER A 165 31.65 -10.93 -6.96
N CYS A 166 32.95 -11.02 -7.20
CA CYS A 166 33.58 -10.47 -8.39
C CYS A 166 34.37 -11.53 -9.14
N ARG A 167 34.54 -11.35 -10.45
CA ARG A 167 35.33 -12.23 -11.33
C ARG A 167 36.25 -11.42 -12.22
N ASN A 168 37.46 -11.93 -12.42
CA ASN A 168 38.47 -11.36 -13.32
C ASN A 168 38.75 -9.87 -13.06
N LEU A 169 38.88 -9.48 -11.79
CA LEU A 169 39.21 -8.11 -11.41
C LEU A 169 40.52 -7.64 -12.06
N LEU A 170 40.64 -6.33 -12.26
CA LEU A 170 41.85 -5.71 -12.76
C LEU A 170 42.99 -5.90 -11.75
N ASP A 171 44.05 -6.56 -12.19
CA ASP A 171 45.27 -6.72 -11.39
C ASP A 171 46.08 -5.41 -11.42
N ARG A 172 46.22 -4.75 -10.26
CA ARG A 172 46.99 -3.50 -10.10
C ARG A 172 48.40 -3.74 -9.57
N ASP A 173 48.63 -4.90 -8.98
CA ASP A 173 49.88 -5.23 -8.33
C ASP A 173 50.90 -5.84 -9.29
N THR A 174 52.17 -5.54 -9.05
CA THR A 174 53.28 -6.02 -9.89
C THR A 174 53.83 -7.39 -9.42
N PHE A 175 53.59 -7.74 -8.14
CA PHE A 175 54.18 -8.91 -7.49
C PHE A 175 53.16 -9.76 -6.68
N SER A 176 51.91 -9.31 -6.59
CA SER A 176 50.75 -9.96 -5.93
C SER A 176 49.52 -9.80 -6.80
N LYS A 177 48.40 -10.42 -6.42
CA LYS A 177 47.08 -10.06 -6.93
C LYS A 177 46.44 -9.09 -5.94
N SER A 178 45.42 -8.36 -6.40
CA SER A 178 44.62 -7.46 -5.59
C SER A 178 44.01 -8.10 -4.32
N ASP A 179 43.81 -7.25 -3.31
CA ASP A 179 43.12 -7.47 -2.04
C ASP A 179 41.75 -6.77 -2.06
N PRO A 180 40.74 -7.32 -2.78
CA PRO A 180 39.50 -6.62 -3.07
C PRO A 180 38.61 -6.37 -1.86
N LEU A 181 37.97 -5.20 -1.87
CA LEU A 181 36.85 -4.80 -1.01
C LEU A 181 35.77 -4.11 -1.84
N VAL A 182 34.49 -4.32 -1.51
CA VAL A 182 33.36 -3.66 -2.15
C VAL A 182 32.70 -2.68 -1.18
N VAL A 183 32.41 -1.48 -1.66
CA VAL A 183 31.65 -0.44 -0.97
C VAL A 183 30.31 -0.26 -1.66
N LEU A 184 29.23 -0.40 -0.90
CA LEU A 184 27.88 -0.11 -1.38
C LEU A 184 27.51 1.34 -1.00
N TYR A 185 27.05 2.10 -1.98
CA TYR A 185 26.41 3.38 -1.81
C TYR A 185 24.93 3.31 -2.20
N THR A 186 24.09 4.01 -1.45
CA THR A 186 22.66 4.16 -1.72
C THR A 186 22.32 5.61 -2.03
N GLN A 187 21.32 5.82 -2.87
CA GLN A 187 20.77 7.15 -3.18
C GLN A 187 19.24 7.06 -3.13
N GLY A 188 18.62 7.73 -2.16
CA GLY A 188 17.17 7.76 -2.00
C GLY A 188 16.49 8.71 -2.99
N ALA A 189 15.20 8.51 -3.25
CA ALA A 189 14.44 9.30 -4.23
C ALA A 189 14.45 10.81 -3.94
N GLU A 190 14.48 11.20 -2.66
CA GLU A 190 14.48 12.61 -2.25
C GLU A 190 15.89 13.25 -2.21
N CYS A 191 16.96 12.44 -2.19
CA CYS A 191 18.32 12.92 -2.00
C CYS A 191 19.22 12.55 -3.18
N LYS A 192 19.72 13.56 -3.91
CA LYS A 192 20.66 13.34 -5.02
C LYS A 192 22.07 12.94 -4.57
N GLN A 193 22.35 12.89 -3.26
CA GLN A 193 23.68 12.53 -2.76
C GLN A 193 23.77 11.03 -2.50
N TRP A 194 24.87 10.44 -2.96
CA TRP A 194 25.25 9.07 -2.63
C TRP A 194 25.72 9.01 -1.18
N ARG A 195 25.20 8.07 -0.41
CA ARG A 195 25.63 7.79 0.96
C ARG A 195 26.22 6.40 1.04
N GLU A 196 27.37 6.28 1.68
CA GLU A 196 27.97 4.97 1.97
C GLU A 196 27.02 4.19 2.87
N PHE A 197 26.57 3.03 2.40
CA PHE A 197 25.72 2.12 3.14
C PHE A 197 26.55 1.15 3.98
N GLY A 198 27.62 0.61 3.39
CA GLY A 198 28.53 -0.26 4.09
C GLY A 198 29.61 -0.86 3.19
N ARG A 199 30.49 -1.64 3.79
CA ARG A 199 31.64 -2.30 3.13
C ARG A 199 31.65 -3.79 3.43
N THR A 200 32.10 -4.60 2.47
CA THR A 200 32.45 -6.01 2.72
C THR A 200 33.72 -6.12 3.57
N GLU A 201 34.08 -7.35 3.93
CA GLU A 201 35.46 -7.66 4.30
C GLU A 201 36.42 -7.53 3.10
N VAL A 202 37.72 -7.49 3.41
CA VAL A 202 38.82 -7.58 2.43
C VAL A 202 39.15 -9.05 2.21
N ILE A 203 39.39 -9.47 0.98
CA ILE A 203 39.84 -10.83 0.67
C ILE A 203 41.23 -10.77 0.05
N ASP A 204 42.21 -11.36 0.71
CA ASP A 204 43.61 -11.24 0.29
C ASP A 204 43.89 -12.02 -1.01
N ASN A 205 44.66 -11.39 -1.91
CA ASN A 205 45.36 -11.97 -3.05
C ASN A 205 44.45 -12.76 -4.01
N THR A 206 43.37 -12.14 -4.47
CA THR A 206 42.42 -12.74 -5.41
C THR A 206 41.81 -11.77 -6.41
N LEU A 207 41.64 -12.23 -7.66
CA LEU A 207 40.88 -11.51 -8.69
C LEU A 207 39.44 -12.03 -8.81
N ASN A 208 39.07 -13.03 -8.00
CA ASN A 208 37.77 -13.70 -8.03
C ASN A 208 37.17 -13.83 -6.61
N PRO A 209 36.97 -12.73 -5.88
CA PRO A 209 36.46 -12.79 -4.50
C PRO A 209 34.99 -13.24 -4.46
N ASP A 210 34.67 -14.00 -3.41
CA ASP A 210 33.31 -14.31 -2.97
C ASP A 210 33.17 -13.80 -1.53
N PHE A 211 32.37 -12.76 -1.33
CA PHE A 211 32.27 -12.09 -0.04
C PHE A 211 31.23 -12.75 0.87
N ILE A 212 31.60 -12.94 2.14
CA ILE A 212 30.78 -13.48 3.21
C ILE A 212 29.86 -12.39 3.76
N ARG A 213 30.34 -11.15 3.91
CA ARG A 213 29.51 -10.06 4.42
C ARG A 213 28.49 -9.64 3.38
N LYS A 214 27.23 -9.67 3.79
CA LYS A 214 26.07 -9.33 2.95
C LYS A 214 25.50 -7.96 3.33
N TYR A 215 24.82 -7.32 2.39
CA TYR A 215 24.10 -6.06 2.62
C TYR A 215 22.62 -6.33 2.83
N ILE A 216 22.04 -5.82 3.91
CA ILE A 216 20.62 -5.98 4.22
C ILE A 216 19.90 -4.66 3.95
N LEU A 217 19.03 -4.62 2.94
CA LEU A 217 18.28 -3.44 2.52
C LEU A 217 16.78 -3.65 2.72
N ASP A 218 16.06 -2.57 3.02
CA ASP A 218 14.61 -2.53 2.89
C ASP A 218 14.24 -2.45 1.41
N TYR A 219 13.24 -3.23 0.97
CA TYR A 219 12.75 -3.25 -0.41
C TYR A 219 11.35 -2.67 -0.51
N PHE A 220 11.20 -1.74 -1.46
CA PHE A 220 9.97 -1.06 -1.82
C PHE A 220 9.77 -1.20 -3.33
N PHE A 221 8.69 -1.85 -3.75
CA PHE A 221 8.42 -2.10 -5.17
C PHE A 221 8.18 -0.78 -5.92
N GLU A 222 7.51 0.15 -5.24
CA GLU A 222 7.10 1.46 -5.72
C GLU A 222 8.22 2.52 -5.71
N GLU A 223 9.45 2.16 -5.34
CA GLU A 223 10.58 3.08 -5.30
C GLU A 223 11.74 2.67 -6.21
N LYS A 224 12.30 3.67 -6.89
CA LYS A 224 13.55 3.51 -7.62
C LYS A 224 14.74 3.59 -6.65
N GLN A 225 15.09 2.45 -6.07
CA GLN A 225 16.17 2.35 -5.09
C GLN A 225 17.54 2.22 -5.78
N ASN A 226 18.21 3.35 -6.01
CA ASN A 226 19.50 3.40 -6.71
C ASN A 226 20.67 2.89 -5.84
N LEU A 227 21.47 2.00 -6.41
CA LEU A 227 22.64 1.37 -5.81
C LEU A 227 23.89 1.64 -6.67
N ARG A 228 25.00 1.93 -6.00
CA ARG A 228 26.33 1.99 -6.63
C ARG A 228 27.30 1.14 -5.84
N PHE A 229 27.99 0.24 -6.54
CA PHE A 229 29.03 -0.60 -5.94
C PHE A 229 30.38 -0.18 -6.48
N ASP A 230 31.27 0.23 -5.59
CA ASP A 230 32.64 0.61 -5.91
C ASP A 230 33.59 -0.46 -5.37
N VAL A 231 34.51 -0.93 -6.20
CA VAL A 231 35.49 -1.99 -5.87
C VAL A 231 36.87 -1.37 -5.73
N TYR A 232 37.55 -1.70 -4.65
CA TYR A 232 38.89 -1.20 -4.31
C TYR A 232 39.85 -2.34 -4.03
N ASP A 233 41.14 -2.09 -4.28
CA ASP A 233 42.29 -2.88 -3.89
C ASP A 233 42.91 -2.27 -2.62
N ILE A 234 43.00 -3.04 -1.54
CA ILE A 234 43.33 -2.50 -0.22
C ILE A 234 44.82 -2.65 0.11
N ASP A 235 45.59 -1.61 -0.21
CA ASP A 235 47.06 -1.61 0.01
C ASP A 235 47.51 -1.37 1.47
N SER A 236 46.59 -0.99 2.37
CA SER A 236 46.95 -0.58 3.73
C SER A 236 45.82 -0.76 4.74
N LYS A 237 46.13 -0.61 6.03
CA LYS A 237 45.12 -0.65 7.12
C LYS A 237 44.31 0.64 7.28
N SER A 238 44.49 1.63 6.39
CA SER A 238 43.77 2.90 6.47
C SER A 238 42.28 2.69 6.13
N PRO A 239 41.32 3.31 6.84
CA PRO A 239 39.91 3.26 6.44
C PRO A 239 39.57 4.25 5.31
N ASP A 240 40.50 5.14 4.96
CA ASP A 240 40.35 6.17 3.93
C ASP A 240 40.50 5.59 2.51
N LEU A 241 39.39 5.55 1.76
CA LEU A 241 39.31 5.03 0.40
C LEU A 241 40.21 5.77 -0.60
N ALA A 242 40.58 7.02 -0.32
CA ALA A 242 41.48 7.78 -1.19
C ALA A 242 42.92 7.23 -1.23
N LYS A 243 43.26 6.32 -0.31
CA LYS A 243 44.58 5.68 -0.20
C LYS A 243 44.62 4.27 -0.77
N HIS A 244 43.57 3.86 -1.46
CA HIS A 244 43.40 2.52 -2.02
C HIS A 244 43.16 2.62 -3.51
N ASP A 245 43.60 1.60 -4.24
CA ASP A 245 43.50 1.58 -5.69
C ASP A 245 42.08 1.23 -6.15
N PHE A 246 41.47 2.10 -6.95
CA PHE A 246 40.14 1.87 -7.49
C PHE A 246 40.20 0.84 -8.63
N LEU A 247 39.40 -0.23 -8.50
CA LEU A 247 39.34 -1.35 -9.46
C LEU A 247 38.18 -1.20 -10.44
N GLY A 248 37.06 -0.61 -10.03
CA GLY A 248 35.92 -0.32 -10.90
C GLY A 248 34.62 -0.06 -10.13
N GLN A 249 33.58 0.35 -10.84
CA GLN A 249 32.24 0.59 -10.29
C GLN A 249 31.13 0.02 -11.17
N VAL A 250 29.97 -0.21 -10.57
CA VAL A 250 28.71 -0.45 -11.28
C VAL A 250 27.57 0.35 -10.66
N HIS A 251 26.60 0.76 -11.48
CA HIS A 251 25.33 1.36 -11.06
C HIS A 251 24.18 0.43 -11.46
N CYS A 252 23.23 0.24 -10.56
CA CYS A 252 22.01 -0.54 -10.77
C CYS A 252 20.92 -0.09 -9.79
N THR A 253 19.71 -0.59 -9.93
CA THR A 253 18.65 -0.43 -8.93
C THR A 253 18.50 -1.74 -8.13
N LEU A 254 17.94 -1.67 -6.92
CA LEU A 254 17.56 -2.90 -6.19
C LEU A 254 16.53 -3.72 -6.99
N GLY A 255 15.58 -3.03 -7.64
CA GLY A 255 14.60 -3.60 -8.58
C GLY A 255 15.24 -4.44 -9.68
N GLU A 256 16.30 -3.94 -10.30
CA GLU A 256 17.03 -4.65 -11.37
C GLU A 256 17.68 -5.94 -10.86
N ILE A 257 18.22 -5.96 -9.63
CA ILE A 257 18.80 -7.18 -9.05
C ILE A 257 17.71 -8.21 -8.78
N VAL A 258 16.62 -7.81 -8.11
CA VAL A 258 15.54 -8.75 -7.73
C VAL A 258 14.75 -9.26 -8.94
N GLY A 259 14.55 -8.41 -9.96
CA GLY A 259 13.85 -8.72 -11.20
C GLY A 259 14.70 -9.49 -12.22
N SER A 260 16.02 -9.59 -12.02
CA SER A 260 16.87 -10.43 -12.85
C SER A 260 16.54 -11.92 -12.68
N PRO A 261 16.77 -12.77 -13.70
CA PRO A 261 16.57 -14.22 -13.57
C PRO A 261 17.28 -14.79 -12.35
N ALA A 262 16.55 -15.59 -11.55
CA ALA A 262 17.01 -16.13 -10.26
C ALA A 262 17.46 -15.06 -9.23
N SER A 263 17.02 -13.81 -9.38
CA SER A 263 17.47 -12.64 -8.62
C SER A 263 18.99 -12.49 -8.59
N ARG A 264 19.64 -12.83 -9.71
CA ARG A 264 21.09 -12.76 -9.89
C ARG A 264 21.42 -11.85 -11.07
N LEU A 265 22.04 -10.71 -10.78
CA LEU A 265 22.50 -9.74 -11.75
C LEU A 265 24.02 -9.85 -11.94
N GLU A 266 24.46 -9.93 -13.20
CA GLU A 266 25.87 -9.93 -13.56
C GLU A 266 26.18 -8.75 -14.48
N LYS A 267 27.15 -7.90 -14.08
CA LYS A 267 27.48 -6.68 -14.81
C LYS A 267 29.00 -6.45 -14.91
N PRO A 268 29.50 -5.96 -16.05
CA PRO A 268 30.89 -5.55 -16.16
C PRO A 268 31.17 -4.32 -15.30
N LEU A 269 32.32 -4.31 -14.63
CA LEU A 269 32.79 -3.15 -13.89
C LEU A 269 33.31 -2.08 -14.87
N GLY A 270 32.94 -0.82 -14.61
CA GLY A 270 33.37 0.35 -15.38
C GLY A 270 34.11 1.37 -14.51
N GLY A 271 34.22 2.61 -15.01
CA GLY A 271 34.82 3.73 -14.27
C GLY A 271 36.30 3.99 -14.57
N ILE A 272 36.98 3.08 -15.26
CA ILE A 272 38.38 3.26 -15.69
C ILE A 272 38.45 3.23 -17.23
N PRO A 273 38.66 4.38 -17.90
CA PRO A 273 38.66 4.45 -19.35
C PRO A 273 39.68 3.50 -20.00
N GLY A 274 39.21 2.69 -20.96
CA GLY A 274 40.07 1.81 -21.76
C GLY A 274 40.59 0.55 -21.04
N LYS A 275 40.10 0.25 -19.82
CA LYS A 275 40.50 -0.95 -19.05
C LYS A 275 39.32 -1.90 -18.89
N LYS A 276 39.62 -3.21 -18.88
CA LYS A 276 38.67 -4.23 -18.43
C LYS A 276 38.83 -4.40 -16.93
N CYS A 277 37.80 -4.03 -16.17
CA CYS A 277 37.84 -4.00 -14.69
C CYS A 277 37.35 -5.29 -14.02
N GLY A 278 36.97 -6.29 -14.83
CA GLY A 278 36.29 -7.50 -14.36
C GLY A 278 34.78 -7.36 -14.35
N THR A 279 34.13 -8.28 -13.65
CA THR A 279 32.68 -8.41 -13.56
C THR A 279 32.27 -8.53 -12.11
N ILE A 280 31.16 -7.91 -11.74
CA ILE A 280 30.51 -8.07 -10.43
C ILE A 280 29.23 -8.88 -10.61
N ILE A 281 28.99 -9.77 -9.66
CA ILE A 281 27.83 -10.65 -9.56
C ILE A 281 27.12 -10.28 -8.26
N LEU A 282 25.85 -9.90 -8.38
CA LEU A 282 24.99 -9.49 -7.28
C LEU A 282 23.84 -10.49 -7.19
N SER A 283 23.60 -11.09 -6.03
CA SER A 283 22.48 -12.01 -5.80
C SER A 283 21.62 -11.52 -4.65
N ALA A 284 20.30 -11.47 -4.85
CA ALA A 284 19.35 -10.98 -3.85
C ALA A 284 18.48 -12.10 -3.28
N GLU A 285 18.54 -12.28 -1.96
CA GLU A 285 17.69 -13.20 -1.22
C GLU A 285 16.71 -12.41 -0.35
N GLU A 286 15.45 -12.84 -0.29
CA GLU A 286 14.47 -12.12 0.50
C GLU A 286 14.55 -12.61 1.95
N LEU A 287 14.73 -11.69 2.90
CA LEU A 287 14.81 -12.00 4.31
C LEU A 287 13.41 -12.11 4.91
N GLY A 288 12.85 -13.30 4.82
CA GLY A 288 11.64 -13.70 5.53
C GLY A 288 11.93 -14.77 6.56
N ASN A 289 11.51 -14.54 7.82
CA ASN A 289 11.31 -15.65 8.74
C ASN A 289 10.26 -16.62 8.17
N CYS A 290 10.24 -17.88 8.63
CA CYS A 290 9.22 -18.88 8.29
C CYS A 290 7.84 -18.24 8.05
N ARG A 291 7.45 -18.17 6.77
CA ARG A 291 6.21 -17.56 6.25
C ARG A 291 5.04 -18.55 6.22
N ASP A 292 5.23 -19.68 6.88
CA ASP A 292 4.24 -20.73 6.91
C ASP A 292 3.12 -20.34 7.86
N TYR A 293 1.89 -20.56 7.42
CA TYR A 293 0.70 -20.54 8.25
C TYR A 293 0.20 -21.95 8.42
N ALA A 294 -0.11 -22.31 9.67
CA ALA A 294 -0.80 -23.54 9.99
C ALA A 294 -2.30 -23.25 10.03
N THR A 295 -3.04 -23.73 9.03
CA THR A 295 -4.50 -23.72 9.00
C THR A 295 -5.00 -24.99 9.66
N MET A 296 -5.80 -24.85 10.72
CA MET A 296 -6.28 -25.97 11.51
C MET A 296 -7.75 -25.82 11.89
N GLN A 297 -8.41 -26.96 12.06
CA GLN A 297 -9.79 -27.02 12.54
C GLN A 297 -9.88 -28.01 13.68
N PHE A 298 -10.63 -27.65 14.73
CA PHE A 298 -10.87 -28.50 15.88
C PHE A 298 -12.37 -28.72 16.11
N CYS A 299 -12.69 -29.83 16.73
CA CYS A 299 -13.96 -30.03 17.40
C CYS A 299 -13.74 -30.50 18.84
N ALA A 300 -14.76 -30.36 19.68
CA ALA A 300 -14.77 -30.98 20.99
C ALA A 300 -15.98 -31.89 21.17
N ASN A 301 -15.89 -32.77 22.17
CA ASN A 301 -16.91 -33.76 22.45
C ASN A 301 -17.11 -33.90 23.96
N LYS A 302 -18.37 -33.87 24.39
CA LYS A 302 -18.79 -34.06 25.80
C LYS A 302 -18.07 -33.08 26.76
N LEU A 303 -17.98 -31.81 26.37
CA LEU A 303 -17.48 -30.77 27.26
C LEU A 303 -18.34 -30.68 28.53
N ASP A 304 -17.73 -30.28 29.64
CA ASP A 304 -18.47 -30.03 30.87
C ASP A 304 -19.44 -28.85 30.70
N LYS A 305 -20.71 -29.08 31.05
CA LYS A 305 -21.72 -28.03 31.20
C LYS A 305 -21.37 -27.13 32.38
N LYS A 306 -21.30 -25.81 32.19
CA LYS A 306 -21.17 -24.84 33.29
C LYS A 306 -22.44 -24.03 33.55
N ASP A 307 -23.22 -23.75 32.52
CA ASP A 307 -24.49 -23.03 32.68
C ASP A 307 -25.60 -23.79 33.41
N PHE A 308 -26.37 -23.05 34.22
CA PHE A 308 -27.50 -23.60 34.96
C PHE A 308 -28.70 -23.86 34.03
N PHE A 309 -29.03 -22.90 33.15
CA PHE A 309 -30.18 -22.92 32.22
C PHE A 309 -29.78 -22.93 30.73
N GLY A 310 -28.83 -23.79 30.37
CA GLY A 310 -28.36 -23.97 28.98
C GLY A 310 -27.21 -24.96 28.95
N LYS A 311 -26.74 -25.39 27.79
CA LYS A 311 -25.38 -25.96 27.68
C LYS A 311 -24.38 -24.80 27.64
N SER A 312 -23.11 -25.12 27.82
CA SER A 312 -22.02 -24.14 27.68
C SER A 312 -21.98 -23.49 26.29
N ASP A 313 -21.36 -22.33 26.23
CA ASP A 313 -20.98 -21.51 25.09
C ASP A 313 -19.45 -21.59 24.86
N PRO A 314 -18.88 -22.76 24.47
CA PRO A 314 -17.44 -22.97 24.49
C PRO A 314 -16.64 -22.18 23.44
N PHE A 315 -15.45 -21.73 23.86
CA PHE A 315 -14.38 -21.24 22.97
C PHE A 315 -13.00 -21.71 23.45
N MET A 316 -12.01 -21.63 22.58
CA MET A 316 -10.62 -22.01 22.87
C MET A 316 -9.66 -20.82 22.77
N VAL A 317 -8.63 -20.82 23.63
CA VAL A 317 -7.50 -19.91 23.55
C VAL A 317 -6.22 -20.71 23.45
N PHE A 318 -5.41 -20.43 22.43
CA PHE A 318 -4.13 -21.07 22.20
C PHE A 318 -2.98 -20.18 22.67
N TYR A 319 -2.00 -20.82 23.30
CA TYR A 319 -0.82 -20.18 23.86
C TYR A 319 0.45 -20.90 23.41
N ARG A 320 1.48 -20.13 23.06
CA ARG A 320 2.86 -20.63 22.89
C ARG A 320 3.63 -20.48 24.21
N SER A 321 4.36 -21.50 24.63
CA SER A 321 5.34 -21.38 25.71
C SER A 321 6.56 -20.56 25.30
N ASN A 322 7.00 -19.63 26.14
CA ASN A 322 8.22 -18.84 25.96
C ASN A 322 9.41 -19.49 26.68
N GLU A 323 10.63 -19.04 26.40
CA GLU A 323 11.86 -19.60 26.98
C GLU A 323 12.00 -19.34 28.49
N ASP A 324 11.38 -18.28 28.98
CA ASP A 324 11.27 -17.94 30.40
C ASP A 324 10.16 -18.72 31.14
N GLY A 325 9.49 -19.65 30.45
CA GLY A 325 8.37 -20.44 30.98
C GLY A 325 7.02 -19.70 31.02
N THR A 326 6.96 -18.46 30.54
CA THR A 326 5.69 -17.74 30.38
C THR A 326 4.93 -18.20 29.13
N PHE A 327 3.70 -17.73 28.96
CA PHE A 327 2.86 -18.09 27.82
C PHE A 327 2.37 -16.84 27.07
N THR A 328 2.42 -16.89 25.74
CA THR A 328 1.92 -15.83 24.85
C THR A 328 0.70 -16.34 24.10
N ILE A 329 -0.41 -15.59 24.09
CA ILE A 329 -1.58 -15.94 23.28
C ILE A 329 -1.21 -15.87 21.80
N CYS A 330 -1.53 -16.92 21.04
CA CYS A 330 -1.35 -16.95 19.60
C CYS A 330 -2.69 -16.90 18.84
N HIS A 331 -3.79 -17.39 19.42
CA HIS A 331 -5.12 -17.34 18.79
C HIS A 331 -6.27 -17.54 19.78
N LYS A 332 -7.47 -17.07 19.42
CA LYS A 332 -8.74 -17.32 20.12
C LYS A 332 -9.82 -17.63 19.10
N THR A 333 -10.54 -18.74 19.29
CA THR A 333 -11.63 -19.15 18.40
C THR A 333 -12.90 -18.33 18.64
N GLU A 334 -13.88 -18.47 17.76
CA GLU A 334 -15.25 -18.00 18.01
C GLU A 334 -15.92 -18.75 19.16
N VAL A 335 -16.99 -18.13 19.69
CA VAL A 335 -17.85 -18.69 20.74
C VAL A 335 -18.98 -19.48 20.10
N MET A 336 -19.08 -20.77 20.44
CA MET A 336 -20.13 -21.65 19.94
C MET A 336 -21.24 -21.80 20.97
N LYS A 337 -22.41 -21.19 20.72
CA LYS A 337 -23.47 -21.12 21.73
C LYS A 337 -24.19 -22.45 21.99
N ASN A 338 -24.50 -22.73 23.24
CA ASN A 338 -25.38 -23.77 23.74
C ASN A 338 -25.03 -25.17 23.20
N THR A 339 -23.76 -25.56 23.31
CA THR A 339 -23.27 -26.87 22.87
C THR A 339 -22.17 -27.43 23.78
N LEU A 340 -22.14 -28.76 23.93
CA LEU A 340 -21.04 -29.49 24.57
C LEU A 340 -20.17 -30.22 23.52
N HIS A 341 -20.49 -30.02 22.24
CA HIS A 341 -19.86 -30.66 21.09
C HIS A 341 -19.57 -29.60 19.99
N PRO A 342 -18.81 -28.53 20.31
CA PRO A 342 -18.51 -27.50 19.33
C PRO A 342 -17.67 -28.06 18.19
N VAL A 343 -17.95 -27.57 16.98
CA VAL A 343 -17.06 -27.66 15.83
C VAL A 343 -16.73 -26.21 15.48
N TRP A 344 -15.50 -25.79 15.74
CA TRP A 344 -15.08 -24.42 15.44
C TRP A 344 -14.74 -24.29 13.96
N GLN A 345 -14.84 -23.06 13.43
CA GLN A 345 -14.42 -22.74 12.07
C GLN A 345 -12.91 -22.97 11.92
N PRO A 346 -12.43 -23.35 10.71
CA PRO A 346 -11.00 -23.37 10.43
C PRO A 346 -10.37 -21.99 10.67
N PHE A 347 -9.18 -21.97 11.25
CA PHE A 347 -8.41 -20.76 11.49
C PHE A 347 -6.92 -20.97 11.17
N SER A 348 -6.22 -19.88 10.87
CA SER A 348 -4.80 -19.89 10.50
C SER A 348 -3.96 -19.14 11.52
N ILE A 349 -2.81 -19.71 11.90
CA ILE A 349 -1.84 -19.08 12.80
C ILE A 349 -0.46 -19.13 12.14
N PRO A 350 0.34 -18.04 12.14
CA PRO A 350 1.72 -18.10 11.69
C PRO A 350 2.49 -19.18 12.46
N VAL A 351 3.24 -20.04 11.77
CA VAL A 351 4.04 -21.11 12.39
C VAL A 351 5.05 -20.52 13.38
N ARG A 352 5.62 -19.35 13.08
CA ARG A 352 6.45 -18.60 14.03
C ARG A 352 5.71 -18.21 15.31
N ALA A 353 4.44 -17.79 15.20
CA ALA A 353 3.63 -17.46 16.38
C ALA A 353 3.31 -18.71 17.20
N LEU A 354 3.16 -19.88 16.57
CA LEU A 354 2.93 -21.15 17.24
C LEU A 354 4.17 -21.70 17.96
N CYS A 355 5.33 -21.65 17.32
CA CYS A 355 6.49 -22.43 17.78
C CYS A 355 7.84 -21.70 17.69
N ASN A 356 7.90 -20.55 17.00
CA ASN A 356 9.09 -19.70 16.85
C ASN A 356 10.36 -20.48 16.43
N GLY A 357 10.22 -21.43 15.49
CA GLY A 357 11.33 -22.26 14.98
C GLY A 357 11.59 -23.55 15.75
N ASP A 358 11.03 -23.71 16.96
CA ASP A 358 11.13 -24.93 17.75
C ASP A 358 9.85 -25.76 17.61
N TYR A 359 9.85 -26.73 16.70
CA TYR A 359 8.66 -27.54 16.39
C TYR A 359 8.19 -28.46 17.51
N GLU A 360 8.98 -28.65 18.57
CA GLU A 360 8.61 -29.41 19.77
C GLU A 360 8.08 -28.51 20.89
N ARG A 361 8.14 -27.18 20.70
CA ARG A 361 7.67 -26.19 21.68
C ARG A 361 6.23 -26.45 22.07
N ALA A 362 5.98 -26.37 23.39
CA ALA A 362 4.67 -26.64 23.96
C ALA A 362 3.66 -25.55 23.54
N ILE A 363 2.56 -26.02 22.95
CA ILE A 363 1.38 -25.23 22.65
C ILE A 363 0.32 -25.64 23.67
N LYS A 364 -0.11 -24.71 24.51
CA LYS A 364 -1.18 -24.92 25.49
C LYS A 364 -2.49 -24.41 24.92
N ALA A 365 -3.55 -25.19 25.04
CA ALA A 365 -4.89 -24.80 24.64
C ALA A 365 -5.83 -24.87 25.85
N GLU A 366 -6.51 -23.77 26.12
CA GLU A 366 -7.47 -23.64 27.21
C GLU A 366 -8.89 -23.55 26.64
N VAL A 367 -9.83 -24.28 27.25
CA VAL A 367 -11.24 -24.30 26.87
C VAL A 367 -12.04 -23.60 27.95
N TYR A 368 -12.87 -22.64 27.53
CA TYR A 368 -13.68 -21.80 28.41
C TYR A 368 -15.14 -21.86 28.02
N ASP A 369 -16.02 -21.62 28.99
CA ASP A 369 -17.41 -21.24 28.78
C ASP A 369 -17.51 -19.72 28.69
N TRP A 370 -18.22 -19.18 27.69
CA TRP A 370 -18.36 -17.73 27.55
C TRP A 370 -19.49 -17.20 28.45
N ASP A 371 -19.21 -16.09 29.12
CA ASP A 371 -20.11 -15.41 30.05
C ASP A 371 -20.21 -13.94 29.68
N ARG A 372 -21.41 -13.38 29.78
CA ARG A 372 -21.69 -12.01 29.33
C ARG A 372 -20.96 -10.93 30.14
N ASP A 373 -20.59 -11.23 31.38
CA ASP A 373 -19.89 -10.31 32.28
C ASP A 373 -18.36 -10.36 32.14
N GLY A 374 -17.84 -11.21 31.25
CA GLY A 374 -16.40 -11.40 31.02
C GLY A 374 -15.72 -12.37 32.00
N SER A 375 -16.44 -12.94 32.97
CA SER A 375 -15.90 -13.87 33.96
C SER A 375 -15.88 -15.33 33.49
N HIS A 376 -15.44 -15.53 32.24
CA HIS A 376 -15.49 -16.80 31.51
C HIS A 376 -15.08 -18.03 32.33
N ASP A 377 -15.95 -19.02 32.32
CA ASP A 377 -15.86 -20.16 33.21
C ASP A 377 -14.90 -21.25 32.68
N PHE A 378 -13.76 -21.45 33.33
CA PHE A 378 -12.74 -22.42 32.85
C PHE A 378 -13.26 -23.87 32.83
N ILE A 379 -13.22 -24.52 31.67
CA ILE A 379 -13.63 -25.91 31.47
C ILE A 379 -12.45 -26.84 31.71
N GLY A 380 -11.31 -26.58 31.08
CA GLY A 380 -10.05 -27.32 31.24
C GLY A 380 -9.02 -26.96 30.17
N GLU A 381 -7.87 -27.62 30.18
CA GLU A 381 -6.77 -27.36 29.26
C GLU A 381 -6.12 -28.66 28.75
N PHE A 382 -5.35 -28.54 27.67
CA PHE A 382 -4.42 -29.58 27.19
C PHE A 382 -3.18 -28.94 26.57
N THR A 383 -2.14 -29.76 26.36
CA THR A 383 -0.89 -29.35 25.72
C THR A 383 -0.61 -30.23 24.50
N THR A 384 -0.06 -29.63 23.44
CA THR A 384 0.39 -30.27 22.21
C THR A 384 1.67 -29.59 21.69
N SER A 385 2.13 -29.92 20.49
CA SER A 385 3.23 -29.24 19.79
C SER A 385 2.96 -29.17 18.28
N TYR A 386 3.66 -28.29 17.57
CA TYR A 386 3.55 -28.21 16.11
C TYR A 386 3.84 -29.57 15.45
N LYS A 387 4.87 -30.29 15.93
CA LYS A 387 5.23 -31.62 15.43
C LYS A 387 4.18 -32.69 15.70
N ALA A 388 3.39 -32.55 16.76
CA ALA A 388 2.26 -33.46 17.01
C ALA A 388 1.10 -33.14 16.05
N LEU A 389 0.74 -31.85 15.94
CA LEU A 389 -0.34 -31.38 15.08
C LEU A 389 -0.09 -31.68 13.60
N CYS A 390 1.15 -31.54 13.11
CA CYS A 390 1.51 -31.80 11.71
C CYS A 390 1.34 -33.26 11.26
N ARG A 391 1.10 -34.19 12.20
CA ARG A 391 0.73 -35.59 11.87
C ARG A 391 -0.72 -35.72 11.40
N GLY A 392 -1.46 -34.61 11.32
CA GLY A 392 -2.82 -34.56 10.78
C GLY A 392 -3.86 -35.23 11.68
N GLN A 393 -5.02 -35.54 11.09
CA GLN A 393 -6.12 -36.17 11.81
C GLN A 393 -5.77 -37.63 12.16
N ASN A 394 -5.55 -37.89 13.45
CA ASN A 394 -5.24 -39.23 13.95
C ASN A 394 -5.62 -39.34 15.44
N GLN A 395 -5.55 -40.54 16.00
CA GLN A 395 -5.86 -40.78 17.42
C GLN A 395 -4.91 -40.05 18.39
N LEU A 396 -3.70 -39.68 17.95
CA LEU A 396 -2.73 -38.94 18.77
C LEU A 396 -3.08 -37.46 18.90
N ASN A 397 -3.89 -36.92 17.99
CA ASN A 397 -4.41 -35.55 18.03
C ASN A 397 -5.85 -35.50 18.59
N VAL A 398 -6.15 -36.43 19.51
CA VAL A 398 -7.31 -36.40 20.40
C VAL A 398 -6.81 -36.13 21.80
N HIS A 399 -7.13 -34.94 22.32
CA HIS A 399 -6.63 -34.44 23.59
C HIS A 399 -7.73 -34.48 24.66
N GLU A 400 -7.42 -35.08 25.80
CA GLU A 400 -8.30 -34.99 26.97
C GLU A 400 -8.22 -33.58 27.57
N VAL A 401 -9.38 -32.95 27.79
CA VAL A 401 -9.46 -31.63 28.40
C VAL A 401 -9.42 -31.80 29.92
N VAL A 402 -8.38 -31.29 30.57
CA VAL A 402 -8.13 -31.53 32.00
C VAL A 402 -8.32 -30.25 32.82
N ASN A 403 -9.15 -30.34 33.86
CA ASN A 403 -9.28 -29.30 34.86
C ASN A 403 -8.57 -29.73 36.14
N ALA A 404 -7.40 -29.12 36.41
CA ALA A 404 -6.58 -29.46 37.56
C ALA A 404 -7.35 -29.33 38.90
N LYS A 405 -8.17 -28.29 39.05
CA LYS A 405 -8.98 -28.06 40.26
C LYS A 405 -10.02 -29.17 40.47
N LYS A 406 -10.71 -29.62 39.40
CA LYS A 406 -11.64 -30.76 39.48
C LYS A 406 -10.90 -32.07 39.75
N LYS A 407 -9.75 -32.30 39.13
CA LYS A 407 -8.94 -33.53 39.32
C LYS A 407 -8.53 -33.72 40.77
N ILE A 408 -8.16 -32.65 41.46
CA ILE A 408 -7.84 -32.68 42.91
C ILE A 408 -9.10 -32.94 43.74
N LYS A 409 -10.23 -32.30 43.41
CA LYS A 409 -11.46 -32.36 44.22
C LYS A 409 -12.28 -33.64 44.05
N LYS A 410 -12.24 -34.28 42.87
CA LYS A 410 -13.14 -35.41 42.52
C LYS A 410 -12.35 -36.69 42.26
N LYS A 411 -12.46 -37.66 43.18
CA LYS A 411 -11.76 -38.97 43.08
C LYS A 411 -12.05 -39.80 41.81
N ARG A 412 -13.21 -39.61 41.16
CA ARG A 412 -13.59 -40.32 39.92
C ARG A 412 -13.57 -39.42 38.67
N TYR A 413 -12.86 -38.30 38.72
CA TYR A 413 -12.72 -37.42 37.56
C TYR A 413 -11.81 -38.06 36.51
N ILE A 414 -12.26 -38.08 35.26
CA ILE A 414 -11.50 -38.56 34.10
C ILE A 414 -11.01 -37.33 33.33
N ASN A 415 -11.93 -36.61 32.69
CA ASN A 415 -11.68 -35.38 31.94
C ASN A 415 -12.94 -34.48 31.93
N SER A 416 -12.81 -33.28 31.38
CA SER A 416 -13.89 -32.31 31.13
C SER A 416 -14.35 -32.37 29.66
N GLY A 417 -14.24 -33.54 29.02
CA GLY A 417 -14.44 -33.74 27.58
C GLY A 417 -13.13 -33.95 26.82
N THR A 418 -13.23 -34.06 25.50
CA THR A 418 -12.09 -34.24 24.58
C THR A 418 -12.12 -33.23 23.45
N VAL A 419 -10.95 -32.77 23.00
CA VAL A 419 -10.77 -31.95 21.79
C VAL A 419 -10.03 -32.76 20.74
N SER A 420 -10.47 -32.71 19.48
CA SER A 420 -9.89 -33.45 18.37
C SER A 420 -9.54 -32.52 17.22
N LEU A 421 -8.34 -32.69 16.66
CA LEU A 421 -7.93 -32.03 15.43
C LEU A 421 -8.66 -32.67 14.24
N LEU A 422 -9.43 -31.88 13.49
CA LEU A 422 -10.13 -32.31 12.28
C LEU A 422 -9.25 -32.15 11.04
N SER A 423 -8.50 -31.05 10.96
CA SER A 423 -7.58 -30.78 9.85
C SER A 423 -6.39 -29.96 10.32
N PHE A 424 -5.25 -30.16 9.66
CA PHE A 424 -4.05 -29.36 9.83
C PHE A 424 -3.32 -29.31 8.48
N ASN A 425 -3.27 -28.13 7.89
CA ASN A 425 -2.55 -27.87 6.66
C ASN A 425 -1.52 -26.77 6.91
N VAL A 426 -0.34 -26.91 6.31
CA VAL A 426 0.70 -25.89 6.38
C VAL A 426 0.87 -25.35 4.98
N GLU A 427 0.64 -24.06 4.84
CA GLU A 427 0.78 -23.34 3.58
C GLU A 427 1.81 -22.24 3.76
N SER A 428 2.81 -22.21 2.89
CA SER A 428 3.73 -21.08 2.81
C SER A 428 3.01 -19.91 2.15
N GLU A 429 2.98 -18.76 2.81
CA GLU A 429 2.51 -17.54 2.16
C GLU A 429 3.54 -17.09 1.13
N HIS A 430 3.13 -17.08 -0.13
CA HIS A 430 3.96 -16.63 -1.24
C HIS A 430 3.89 -15.11 -1.38
N THR A 431 5.06 -14.50 -1.45
CA THR A 431 5.23 -13.05 -1.66
C THR A 431 5.30 -12.72 -3.15
N PHE A 432 5.24 -11.44 -3.47
CA PHE A 432 5.46 -10.94 -4.82
C PHE A 432 6.82 -11.38 -5.38
N LEU A 433 7.90 -11.25 -4.59
CA LEU A 433 9.25 -11.61 -5.02
C LEU A 433 9.41 -13.11 -5.26
N ASP A 434 8.65 -13.98 -4.58
CA ASP A 434 8.67 -15.42 -4.84
C ASP A 434 8.20 -15.71 -6.29
N TYR A 435 7.16 -15.03 -6.77
CA TYR A 435 6.66 -15.18 -8.15
C TYR A 435 7.66 -14.63 -9.17
N ILE A 436 8.26 -13.46 -8.91
CA ILE A 436 9.29 -12.88 -9.79
C ILE A 436 10.52 -13.81 -9.88
N LYS A 437 11.00 -14.33 -8.74
CA LYS A 437 12.07 -15.33 -8.68
C LYS A 437 11.72 -16.63 -9.40
N GLY A 438 10.46 -17.04 -9.34
CA GLY A 438 9.90 -18.16 -10.10
C GLY A 438 9.77 -17.90 -11.60
N GLY A 439 10.17 -16.73 -12.10
CA GLY A 439 10.17 -16.39 -13.52
C GLY A 439 8.88 -15.77 -14.03
N THR A 440 7.99 -15.31 -13.14
CA THR A 440 6.82 -14.52 -13.55
C THR A 440 7.28 -13.21 -14.15
N GLN A 441 6.87 -12.92 -15.38
CA GLN A 441 7.20 -11.67 -16.08
C GLN A 441 6.08 -10.64 -15.93
N ILE A 442 6.45 -9.38 -15.73
CA ILE A 442 5.51 -8.26 -15.74
C ILE A 442 5.60 -7.56 -17.10
N HIS A 443 4.55 -7.66 -17.91
CA HIS A 443 4.46 -6.96 -19.18
C HIS A 443 3.80 -5.59 -19.01
N PHE A 444 4.52 -4.54 -19.40
CA PHE A 444 4.04 -3.18 -19.26
C PHE A 444 3.57 -2.60 -20.59
N THR A 445 2.32 -2.16 -20.64
CA THR A 445 1.71 -1.49 -21.80
C THR A 445 1.31 -0.07 -21.43
N VAL A 446 1.55 0.87 -22.34
CA VAL A 446 1.17 2.28 -22.15
C VAL A 446 0.09 2.66 -23.16
N ALA A 447 -0.96 3.32 -22.70
CA ALA A 447 -1.99 3.94 -23.53
C ALA A 447 -2.07 5.45 -23.21
N ILE A 448 -1.79 6.28 -24.21
CA ILE A 448 -1.76 7.74 -24.08
C ILE A 448 -2.98 8.34 -24.78
N ASP A 449 -3.67 9.23 -24.07
CA ASP A 449 -4.77 10.02 -24.61
C ASP A 449 -4.25 11.07 -25.59
N PHE A 450 -4.80 11.08 -26.81
CA PHE A 450 -4.54 12.08 -27.86
C PHE A 450 -5.83 12.84 -28.24
N THR A 451 -6.74 13.04 -27.29
CA THR A 451 -7.99 13.75 -27.54
C THR A 451 -7.79 15.26 -27.59
N ALA A 452 -8.72 15.95 -28.26
CA ALA A 452 -8.66 17.38 -28.53
C ALA A 452 -8.82 18.26 -27.29
N SER A 453 -9.32 17.72 -26.16
CA SER A 453 -9.38 18.41 -24.86
C SER A 453 -7.99 18.87 -24.38
N ASN A 454 -6.94 18.14 -24.78
CA ASN A 454 -5.54 18.46 -24.48
C ASN A 454 -5.02 19.75 -25.15
N GLY A 455 -5.76 20.32 -26.10
CA GLY A 455 -5.34 21.49 -26.86
C GLY A 455 -4.23 21.20 -27.88
N ASN A 456 -3.94 22.16 -28.75
CA ASN A 456 -2.97 21.98 -29.84
C ASN A 456 -1.53 21.85 -29.29
N PRO A 457 -0.78 20.77 -29.59
CA PRO A 457 0.57 20.53 -29.06
C PRO A 457 1.60 21.63 -29.38
N SER A 458 1.34 22.47 -30.38
CA SER A 458 2.18 23.62 -30.73
C SER A 458 1.99 24.83 -29.80
N GLN A 459 0.93 24.84 -28.99
CA GLN A 459 0.59 25.92 -28.08
C GLN A 459 1.07 25.61 -26.66
N SER A 460 1.64 26.60 -25.98
CA SER A 460 2.16 26.45 -24.61
C SER A 460 1.09 26.12 -23.56
N THR A 461 -0.18 26.33 -23.88
CA THR A 461 -1.33 25.99 -23.03
C THR A 461 -1.77 24.53 -23.16
N SER A 462 -1.24 23.79 -24.15
CA SER A 462 -1.59 22.37 -24.34
C SER A 462 -0.92 21.48 -23.28
N LEU A 463 -1.64 20.46 -22.83
CA LEU A 463 -1.08 19.43 -21.96
C LEU A 463 -0.06 18.54 -22.68
N HIS A 464 -0.08 18.52 -24.02
CA HIS A 464 0.94 17.88 -24.86
C HIS A 464 2.04 18.83 -25.33
N TYR A 465 2.12 20.06 -24.81
CA TYR A 465 3.12 21.01 -25.27
C TYR A 465 4.54 20.44 -25.16
N MET A 466 5.28 20.46 -26.27
CA MET A 466 6.65 19.95 -26.34
C MET A 466 7.65 21.07 -26.04
N ASN A 467 7.88 21.32 -24.75
CA ASN A 467 8.89 22.26 -24.30
C ASN A 467 10.30 21.63 -24.41
N PRO A 468 11.30 22.31 -24.99
CA PRO A 468 12.67 21.79 -25.11
C PRO A 468 13.42 21.64 -23.78
N TYR A 469 12.96 22.29 -22.70
CA TYR A 469 13.63 22.31 -21.39
C TYR A 469 12.88 21.55 -20.29
N GLN A 470 11.58 21.30 -20.46
CA GLN A 470 10.73 20.69 -19.44
C GLN A 470 9.80 19.64 -20.04
N MET A 471 9.61 18.54 -19.32
CA MET A 471 8.64 17.51 -19.68
C MET A 471 7.22 18.00 -19.39
N ASN A 472 6.28 17.68 -20.26
CA ASN A 472 4.87 17.86 -19.98
C ASN A 472 4.33 16.78 -19.02
N ALA A 473 3.10 16.95 -18.55
CA ALA A 473 2.50 16.07 -17.54
C ALA A 473 2.46 14.60 -17.99
N TYR A 474 2.13 14.35 -19.27
CA TYR A 474 2.16 13.01 -19.86
C TYR A 474 3.55 12.39 -19.82
N ALA A 475 4.57 13.11 -20.29
CA ALA A 475 5.95 12.62 -20.28
C ALA A 475 6.49 12.41 -18.85
N MET A 476 6.10 13.26 -17.90
CA MET A 476 6.44 13.09 -16.48
C MET A 476 5.81 11.82 -15.89
N ALA A 477 4.50 11.62 -16.07
CA ALA A 477 3.79 10.45 -15.58
C ALA A 477 4.33 9.15 -16.21
N LEU A 478 4.55 9.15 -17.52
CA LEU A 478 5.14 8.04 -18.25
C LEU A 478 6.51 7.67 -17.70
N LYS A 479 7.38 8.67 -17.52
CA LYS A 479 8.73 8.45 -16.99
C LYS A 479 8.69 7.98 -15.53
N ALA A 480 7.79 8.52 -14.72
CA ALA A 480 7.70 8.19 -13.31
C ALA A 480 7.36 6.72 -13.09
N VAL A 481 6.27 6.26 -13.70
CA VAL A 481 5.79 4.87 -13.58
C VAL A 481 6.70 3.91 -14.31
N GLY A 482 7.05 4.23 -15.56
CA GLY A 482 7.81 3.34 -16.43
C GLY A 482 9.25 3.14 -15.98
N GLU A 483 9.88 4.12 -15.31
CA GLU A 483 11.26 3.95 -14.82
C GLU A 483 11.40 2.88 -13.74
N ILE A 484 10.32 2.55 -13.02
CA ILE A 484 10.28 1.55 -11.96
C ILE A 484 9.77 0.22 -12.48
N ILE A 485 8.61 0.21 -13.17
CA ILE A 485 8.04 -1.04 -13.70
C ILE A 485 9.00 -1.72 -14.69
N GLN A 486 9.73 -0.94 -15.51
CA GLN A 486 10.60 -1.53 -16.53
C GLN A 486 11.58 -2.56 -15.94
N ASP A 487 12.02 -2.42 -14.67
CA ASP A 487 12.99 -3.32 -14.03
C ASP A 487 12.49 -4.78 -13.95
N TYR A 488 11.17 -4.99 -14.00
CA TYR A 488 10.50 -6.30 -13.89
C TYR A 488 10.06 -6.89 -15.24
N ASP A 489 10.30 -6.17 -16.34
CA ASP A 489 10.14 -6.70 -17.70
C ASP A 489 11.50 -7.19 -18.21
N SER A 490 11.59 -8.41 -18.73
CA SER A 490 12.89 -9.00 -19.08
C SER A 490 13.50 -8.47 -20.40
N ASP A 491 12.67 -8.14 -21.39
CA ASP A 491 13.14 -7.72 -22.71
C ASP A 491 13.12 -6.20 -22.90
N LYS A 492 12.45 -5.48 -21.99
CA LYS A 492 12.27 -4.02 -22.01
C LYS A 492 11.61 -3.54 -23.30
N MET A 493 10.81 -4.39 -23.94
CA MET A 493 10.05 -4.07 -25.14
C MET A 493 8.61 -3.78 -24.73
N PHE A 494 8.20 -2.53 -24.87
CA PHE A 494 6.92 -2.07 -24.33
C PHE A 494 5.96 -1.68 -25.44
N PRO A 495 4.76 -2.29 -25.53
CA PRO A 495 3.70 -1.81 -26.39
C PRO A 495 3.29 -0.39 -26.00
N ALA A 496 3.34 0.53 -26.96
CA ALA A 496 2.97 1.92 -26.76
C ALA A 496 1.81 2.29 -27.68
N LEU A 497 0.65 2.55 -27.09
CA LEU A 497 -0.61 2.84 -27.78
C LEU A 497 -1.05 4.29 -27.54
N GLY A 498 -1.71 4.86 -28.53
CA GLY A 498 -2.45 6.12 -28.43
C GLY A 498 -3.94 5.89 -28.68
N PHE A 499 -4.81 6.76 -28.18
CA PHE A 499 -6.24 6.69 -28.45
C PHE A 499 -6.87 8.09 -28.59
N GLY A 500 -7.97 8.18 -29.34
CA GLY A 500 -8.74 9.43 -29.46
C GLY A 500 -8.21 10.42 -30.51
N ALA A 501 -7.49 9.93 -31.53
CA ALA A 501 -6.91 10.77 -32.58
C ALA A 501 -7.46 10.42 -33.97
N LYS A 502 -7.32 11.34 -34.92
CA LYS A 502 -7.44 11.06 -36.35
C LYS A 502 -6.08 10.72 -36.93
N LEU A 503 -5.98 9.58 -37.60
CA LEU A 503 -4.73 9.09 -38.19
C LEU A 503 -4.59 9.51 -39.66
N PRO A 504 -3.38 9.84 -40.12
CA PRO A 504 -3.12 10.01 -41.55
C PRO A 504 -3.17 8.67 -42.30
N PRO A 505 -3.38 8.67 -43.62
CA PRO A 505 -3.63 9.83 -44.48
C PRO A 505 -5.10 10.24 -44.59
N ASP A 506 -6.03 9.37 -44.20
CA ASP A 506 -7.47 9.54 -44.48
C ASP A 506 -8.26 10.16 -43.33
N GLY A 507 -7.61 10.47 -42.21
CA GLY A 507 -8.22 11.17 -41.08
C GLY A 507 -9.24 10.30 -40.32
N ARG A 508 -9.12 8.97 -40.40
CA ARG A 508 -9.98 8.06 -39.63
C ARG A 508 -9.73 8.25 -38.15
N VAL A 509 -10.83 8.37 -37.39
CA VAL A 509 -10.78 8.37 -35.93
C VAL A 509 -10.36 6.99 -35.47
N SER A 510 -9.32 6.93 -34.65
CA SER A 510 -8.89 5.72 -33.99
C SER A 510 -8.94 5.88 -32.48
N HIS A 511 -9.50 4.86 -31.83
CA HIS A 511 -9.52 4.72 -30.38
C HIS A 511 -8.42 3.78 -29.86
N GLU A 512 -7.52 3.38 -30.75
CA GLU A 512 -6.32 2.62 -30.45
C GLU A 512 -5.37 2.65 -31.66
N PHE A 513 -4.12 3.04 -31.47
CA PHE A 513 -3.12 2.99 -32.53
C PHE A 513 -1.70 2.90 -31.95
N PRO A 514 -0.76 2.23 -32.64
CA PRO A 514 0.63 2.17 -32.20
C PRO A 514 1.31 3.54 -32.29
N LEU A 515 1.93 4.01 -31.21
CA LEU A 515 2.63 5.31 -31.20
C LEU A 515 3.82 5.33 -32.15
N ASN A 516 4.48 4.18 -32.34
CA ASN A 516 5.60 4.03 -33.27
C ASN A 516 5.16 3.97 -34.75
N GLY A 517 3.85 3.98 -35.03
CA GLY A 517 3.29 3.94 -36.39
C GLY A 517 3.30 2.56 -37.05
N ASN A 518 3.77 1.51 -36.36
CA ASN A 518 3.82 0.14 -36.89
C ASN A 518 2.67 -0.71 -36.34
N ILE A 519 1.67 -0.97 -37.19
CA ILE A 519 0.45 -1.73 -36.85
C ILE A 519 0.78 -3.19 -36.50
N GLU A 520 1.81 -3.77 -37.10
CA GLU A 520 2.18 -5.16 -36.85
C GLU A 520 3.02 -5.31 -35.57
N ASN A 521 3.68 -4.23 -35.12
CA ASN A 521 4.58 -4.27 -33.98
C ASN A 521 4.53 -2.95 -33.18
N PRO A 522 3.67 -2.84 -32.16
CA PRO A 522 3.54 -1.63 -31.34
C PRO A 522 4.68 -1.45 -30.31
N TYR A 523 5.68 -2.34 -30.29
CA TYR A 523 6.69 -2.38 -29.24
C TYR A 523 7.78 -1.31 -29.44
N CYS A 524 8.14 -0.67 -28.33
CA CYS A 524 9.20 0.32 -28.22
C CYS A 524 10.33 -0.20 -27.33
N ASN A 525 11.58 0.08 -27.69
CA ASN A 525 12.75 -0.32 -26.91
C ASN A 525 12.97 0.64 -25.73
N GLY A 526 12.63 0.18 -24.52
CA GLY A 526 12.79 0.92 -23.28
C GLY A 526 11.91 2.17 -23.18
N MET A 527 12.00 2.84 -22.04
CA MET A 527 11.24 4.09 -21.79
C MET A 527 11.60 5.23 -22.75
N GLN A 528 12.87 5.29 -23.20
CA GLN A 528 13.29 6.27 -24.19
C GLN A 528 12.57 6.05 -25.53
N GLY A 529 12.42 4.79 -25.96
CA GLY A 529 11.69 4.45 -27.18
C GLY A 529 10.23 4.85 -27.12
N ILE A 530 9.57 4.69 -25.97
CA ILE A 530 8.17 5.15 -25.78
C ILE A 530 8.08 6.67 -25.89
N LEU A 531 8.99 7.40 -25.22
CA LEU A 531 9.02 8.87 -25.26
C LEU A 531 9.26 9.39 -26.69
N ASP A 532 10.18 8.79 -27.42
CA ASP A 532 10.47 9.14 -28.82
C ASP A 532 9.25 8.88 -29.71
N ALA A 533 8.59 7.73 -29.55
CA ALA A 533 7.36 7.38 -30.28
C ALA A 533 6.20 8.33 -29.95
N TYR A 534 6.00 8.67 -28.68
CA TYR A 534 5.01 9.66 -28.24
C TYR A 534 5.23 11.03 -28.89
N HIS A 535 6.46 11.55 -28.85
CA HIS A 535 6.81 12.83 -29.47
C HIS A 535 6.68 12.82 -30.99
N GLN A 536 6.99 11.70 -31.63
CA GLN A 536 6.80 11.55 -33.06
C GLN A 536 5.32 11.50 -33.43
N SER A 537 4.51 10.76 -32.68
CA SER A 537 3.08 10.62 -32.90
C SER A 537 2.34 11.96 -32.79
N LEU A 538 2.70 12.80 -31.81
CA LEU A 538 2.13 14.14 -31.65
C LEU A 538 2.31 15.07 -32.87
N LYS A 539 3.30 14.78 -33.72
CA LYS A 539 3.56 15.56 -34.94
C LYS A 539 2.78 15.05 -36.15
N THR A 540 2.28 13.82 -36.10
CA THR A 540 1.70 13.14 -37.27
C THR A 540 0.19 12.96 -37.17
N VAL A 541 -0.34 12.77 -35.96
CA VAL A 541 -1.79 12.58 -35.75
C VAL A 541 -2.50 13.92 -35.49
N GLN A 542 -3.80 13.96 -35.74
CA GLN A 542 -4.65 15.08 -35.37
C GLN A 542 -5.44 14.72 -34.10
N LEU A 543 -5.28 15.49 -33.02
CA LEU A 543 -6.03 15.27 -31.78
C LEU A 543 -7.55 15.35 -32.03
N TYR A 544 -8.33 14.41 -31.49
CA TYR A 544 -9.77 14.31 -31.76
C TYR A 544 -10.57 13.72 -30.56
N GLY A 545 -11.56 12.87 -30.76
CA GLY A 545 -12.32 12.23 -29.70
C GLY A 545 -13.39 11.29 -30.24
N PRO A 546 -14.22 10.69 -29.37
CA PRO A 546 -14.25 10.82 -27.90
C PRO A 546 -13.11 10.11 -27.14
N THR A 547 -13.06 10.32 -25.83
CA THR A 547 -12.15 9.66 -24.87
C THR A 547 -12.70 8.29 -24.48
N ASN A 548 -12.20 7.21 -25.11
CA ASN A 548 -12.72 5.85 -24.93
C ASN A 548 -11.63 4.91 -24.42
N PHE A 549 -11.85 4.26 -23.27
CA PHE A 549 -10.86 3.35 -22.67
C PHE A 549 -11.13 1.89 -22.98
N ALA A 550 -12.39 1.52 -23.25
CA ALA A 550 -12.75 0.13 -23.47
C ALA A 550 -11.90 -0.56 -24.57
N PRO A 551 -11.53 0.10 -25.69
CA PRO A 551 -10.67 -0.52 -26.71
C PRO A 551 -9.32 -0.97 -26.15
N VAL A 552 -8.56 -0.07 -25.51
CA VAL A 552 -7.22 -0.38 -24.99
C VAL A 552 -7.25 -1.36 -23.82
N VAL A 553 -8.29 -1.30 -22.97
CA VAL A 553 -8.49 -2.29 -21.89
C VAL A 553 -8.74 -3.69 -22.48
N ASN A 554 -9.63 -3.79 -23.47
CA ASN A 554 -9.93 -5.07 -24.12
C ASN A 554 -8.74 -5.63 -24.90
N HIS A 555 -7.92 -4.77 -25.51
CA HIS A 555 -6.69 -5.17 -26.19
C HIS A 555 -5.77 -5.90 -25.21
N VAL A 556 -5.37 -5.27 -24.09
CA VAL A 556 -4.48 -5.90 -23.11
C VAL A 556 -5.13 -7.13 -22.47
N ALA A 557 -6.43 -7.07 -22.19
CA ALA A 557 -7.18 -8.21 -21.66
C ALA A 557 -7.15 -9.42 -22.61
N SER A 558 -7.10 -9.22 -23.93
CA SER A 558 -7.02 -10.34 -24.89
C SER A 558 -5.70 -11.12 -24.78
N TYR A 559 -4.58 -10.43 -24.54
CA TYR A 559 -3.28 -11.05 -24.28
C TYR A 559 -3.25 -11.72 -22.91
N ALA A 560 -3.76 -11.04 -21.88
CA ALA A 560 -3.86 -11.59 -20.53
C ALA A 560 -4.73 -12.86 -20.49
N ALA A 561 -5.78 -12.94 -21.31
CA ALA A 561 -6.65 -14.12 -21.41
C ALA A 561 -5.94 -15.36 -21.97
N ALA A 562 -4.86 -15.18 -22.72
CA ALA A 562 -4.07 -16.28 -23.28
C ALA A 562 -3.13 -16.93 -22.25
N VAL A 563 -2.92 -16.31 -21.08
CA VAL A 563 -2.01 -16.79 -20.03
C VAL A 563 -2.78 -17.08 -18.75
N GLN A 564 -2.73 -18.33 -18.28
CA GLN A 564 -3.47 -18.76 -17.08
C GLN A 564 -2.60 -19.50 -16.05
N ASP A 565 -1.34 -19.77 -16.39
CA ASP A 565 -0.40 -20.51 -15.54
C ASP A 565 0.40 -19.61 -14.57
N GLY A 566 0.22 -18.29 -14.67
CA GLY A 566 0.92 -17.30 -13.86
C GLY A 566 2.32 -16.96 -14.35
N SER A 567 2.72 -17.40 -15.55
CA SER A 567 4.01 -17.04 -16.14
C SER A 567 4.11 -15.56 -16.53
N GLN A 568 2.98 -14.91 -16.80
CA GLN A 568 2.92 -13.51 -17.23
C GLN A 568 1.82 -12.77 -16.49
N TYR A 569 2.10 -11.52 -16.12
CA TYR A 569 1.16 -10.58 -15.53
C TYR A 569 1.23 -9.25 -16.29
N PHE A 570 0.09 -8.65 -16.61
CA PHE A 570 0.02 -7.49 -17.49
C PHE A 570 -0.34 -6.23 -16.72
N VAL A 571 0.40 -5.15 -16.92
CA VAL A 571 0.11 -3.84 -16.33
C VAL A 571 -0.13 -2.84 -17.45
N LEU A 572 -1.35 -2.29 -17.50
CA LEU A 572 -1.76 -1.25 -18.44
C LEU A 572 -1.73 0.11 -17.75
N LEU A 573 -0.86 1.02 -18.18
CA LEU A 573 -0.88 2.43 -17.80
C LEU A 573 -1.69 3.25 -18.81
N ILE A 574 -2.78 3.87 -18.37
CA ILE A 574 -3.57 4.83 -19.12
C ILE A 574 -3.28 6.23 -18.58
N ILE A 575 -2.91 7.17 -19.46
CA ILE A 575 -2.72 8.59 -19.10
C ILE A 575 -3.74 9.42 -19.87
N THR A 576 -4.56 10.22 -19.19
CA THR A 576 -5.65 11.01 -19.79
C THR A 576 -5.81 12.38 -19.13
N ASP A 577 -6.38 13.36 -19.83
CA ASP A 577 -6.68 14.68 -19.26
C ASP A 577 -8.12 14.85 -18.78
N GLY A 578 -8.99 13.87 -19.01
CA GLY A 578 -10.41 14.11 -18.93
C GLY A 578 -11.27 12.88 -18.70
N VAL A 579 -12.56 13.15 -18.68
CA VAL A 579 -13.62 12.22 -18.32
C VAL A 579 -13.90 11.21 -19.44
N ILE A 580 -14.04 9.94 -19.07
CA ILE A 580 -14.31 8.83 -19.97
C ILE A 580 -15.70 8.98 -20.62
N SER A 581 -15.74 8.89 -21.95
CA SER A 581 -16.98 8.96 -22.74
C SER A 581 -17.71 7.61 -22.82
N ASP A 582 -16.98 6.49 -22.76
CA ASP A 582 -17.51 5.12 -22.85
C ASP A 582 -17.57 4.41 -21.48
N MET A 583 -17.99 5.12 -20.43
CA MET A 583 -17.97 4.63 -19.04
C MET A 583 -18.62 3.25 -18.87
N ALA A 584 -19.76 2.99 -19.51
CA ALA A 584 -20.45 1.70 -19.41
C ALA A 584 -19.65 0.55 -20.05
N GLN A 585 -19.05 0.79 -21.21
CA GLN A 585 -18.21 -0.17 -21.93
C GLN A 585 -16.88 -0.39 -21.19
N THR A 586 -16.33 0.67 -20.60
CA THR A 586 -15.11 0.60 -19.78
C THR A 586 -15.35 -0.22 -18.51
N LYS A 587 -16.46 -0.01 -17.79
CA LYS A 587 -16.85 -0.88 -16.66
C LYS A 587 -17.03 -2.33 -17.08
N GLU A 588 -17.67 -2.57 -18.23
CA GLU A 588 -17.82 -3.93 -18.77
C GLU A 588 -16.46 -4.58 -19.07
N ALA A 589 -15.54 -3.84 -19.70
CA ALA A 589 -14.19 -4.30 -19.98
C ALA A 589 -13.41 -4.63 -18.69
N ILE A 590 -13.47 -3.75 -17.69
CA ILE A 590 -12.81 -3.95 -16.38
C ILE A 590 -13.39 -5.17 -15.65
N VAL A 591 -14.71 -5.30 -15.58
CA VAL A 591 -15.37 -6.47 -14.94
C VAL A 591 -14.96 -7.78 -15.63
N ASN A 592 -14.86 -7.77 -16.96
CA ASN A 592 -14.41 -8.94 -17.72
C ASN A 592 -12.91 -9.22 -17.54
N ALA A 593 -12.10 -8.18 -17.36
CA ALA A 593 -10.65 -8.25 -17.14
C ALA A 593 -10.28 -8.66 -15.71
N ALA A 594 -11.12 -8.39 -14.71
CA ALA A 594 -10.84 -8.66 -13.29
C ALA A 594 -10.47 -10.13 -12.97
N LYS A 595 -10.88 -11.07 -13.83
CA LYS A 595 -10.56 -12.50 -13.71
C LYS A 595 -9.22 -12.90 -14.33
N LEU A 596 -8.56 -11.99 -15.05
CA LEU A 596 -7.34 -12.21 -15.83
C LEU A 596 -6.09 -11.72 -15.07
N PRO A 597 -4.87 -12.16 -15.44
CA PRO A 597 -3.62 -11.71 -14.81
C PRO A 597 -3.26 -10.28 -15.25
N MET A 598 -4.08 -9.30 -14.89
CA MET A 598 -3.81 -7.91 -15.25
C MET A 598 -4.23 -6.89 -14.19
N SER A 599 -3.52 -5.77 -14.20
CA SER A 599 -3.79 -4.54 -13.46
C SER A 599 -3.84 -3.35 -14.42
N ILE A 600 -4.56 -2.31 -14.05
CA ILE A 600 -4.79 -1.09 -14.81
C ILE A 600 -4.44 0.08 -13.89
N ILE A 601 -3.56 0.95 -14.36
CA ILE A 601 -3.22 2.21 -13.71
C ILE A 601 -3.79 3.32 -14.56
N ILE A 602 -4.51 4.26 -13.97
CA ILE A 602 -5.07 5.43 -14.65
C ILE A 602 -4.51 6.69 -14.00
N VAL A 603 -3.71 7.46 -14.75
CA VAL A 603 -3.17 8.74 -14.30
C VAL A 603 -3.91 9.88 -14.98
N GLY A 604 -4.66 10.65 -14.18
CA GLY A 604 -5.36 11.86 -14.64
C GLY A 604 -4.43 13.07 -14.64
N VAL A 605 -4.23 13.72 -15.79
CA VAL A 605 -3.43 14.93 -15.92
C VAL A 605 -4.30 16.17 -16.19
N GLY A 606 -3.76 17.36 -15.98
CA GLY A 606 -4.50 18.61 -16.19
C GLY A 606 -5.44 18.99 -15.05
N GLN A 607 -6.43 19.81 -15.35
CA GLN A 607 -7.31 20.48 -14.37
C GLN A 607 -8.76 19.98 -14.39
N ALA A 608 -9.06 18.91 -15.14
CA ALA A 608 -10.42 18.37 -15.19
C ALA A 608 -10.92 17.95 -13.79
N GLU A 609 -12.22 18.08 -13.55
CA GLU A 609 -12.84 17.56 -12.33
C GLU A 609 -13.03 16.05 -12.47
N PHE A 610 -12.18 15.28 -11.80
CA PHE A 610 -12.24 13.82 -11.78
C PHE A 610 -13.24 13.29 -10.72
N ASP A 611 -13.60 14.15 -9.77
CA ASP A 611 -14.67 13.95 -8.80
C ASP A 611 -16.01 14.26 -9.46
N GLY A 612 -16.94 13.31 -9.47
CA GLY A 612 -18.32 13.62 -9.86
C GLY A 612 -18.87 14.70 -8.93
N GLU A 613 -19.63 15.66 -9.49
CA GLU A 613 -20.41 16.64 -8.73
C GLU A 613 -21.32 15.91 -7.71
N ASN A 614 -20.79 15.56 -6.53
CA ASN A 614 -21.47 15.12 -5.29
C ASN A 614 -20.56 14.39 -4.28
N SER A 615 -19.30 14.07 -4.59
CA SER A 615 -18.52 13.17 -3.71
C SER A 615 -18.26 13.74 -2.30
N SER A 616 -17.94 15.03 -2.17
CA SER A 616 -17.58 15.62 -0.87
C SER A 616 -18.75 15.78 0.10
N MET A 617 -19.95 16.11 -0.38
CA MET A 617 -21.16 16.23 0.46
C MET A 617 -21.79 14.88 0.78
N VAL A 618 -21.76 13.92 -0.16
CA VAL A 618 -22.32 12.58 0.05
C VAL A 618 -21.45 11.76 0.99
N SER A 619 -20.12 11.87 0.94
CA SER A 619 -19.21 11.20 1.89
C SER A 619 -19.38 11.73 3.32
N LEU A 620 -19.61 13.04 3.49
CA LEU A 620 -19.95 13.66 4.77
C LEU A 620 -21.34 13.24 5.28
N LEU A 621 -22.33 13.07 4.40
CA LEU A 621 -23.67 12.60 4.77
C LEU A 621 -23.71 11.08 5.05
N LYS A 622 -22.94 10.27 4.32
CA LYS A 622 -22.83 8.81 4.52
C LYS A 622 -22.14 8.48 5.84
N SER A 623 -21.06 9.19 6.18
CA SER A 623 -20.38 9.03 7.47
C SER A 623 -21.24 9.46 8.67
N TYR A 624 -22.22 10.35 8.47
CA TYR A 624 -23.18 10.73 9.51
C TYR A 624 -24.41 9.82 9.61
N LEU A 625 -24.84 9.16 8.53
CA LEU A 625 -26.07 8.35 8.48
C LEU A 625 -25.85 6.83 8.63
N LEU A 626 -24.60 6.33 8.54
CA LEU A 626 -24.28 4.90 8.66
C LEU A 626 -24.41 4.31 10.08
N PHE A 627 -24.83 5.09 11.08
CA PHE A 627 -25.05 4.59 12.44
C PHE A 627 -26.51 4.19 12.74
N SER A 628 -27.41 4.08 11.76
CA SER A 628 -28.83 3.85 12.08
C SER A 628 -29.66 2.92 11.20
N PHE A 629 -29.16 2.25 10.16
CA PHE A 629 -29.98 1.27 9.44
C PHE A 629 -29.20 0.03 8.95
N ASP A 630 -29.81 -1.14 9.16
CA ASP A 630 -29.39 -2.48 8.73
C ASP A 630 -29.32 -2.65 7.19
N PRO A 631 -28.58 -3.65 6.69
CA PRO A 631 -28.23 -3.79 5.27
C PRO A 631 -29.28 -4.58 4.47
N VAL A 632 -30.35 -3.95 3.98
CA VAL A 632 -31.32 -4.61 3.06
C VAL A 632 -31.74 -3.73 1.86
N TYR A 633 -31.11 -2.59 1.59
CA TYR A 633 -31.42 -1.77 0.43
C TYR A 633 -30.17 -1.36 -0.36
N ASN A 634 -29.62 -2.29 -1.14
CA ASN A 634 -28.65 -1.99 -2.20
C ASN A 634 -28.97 -2.81 -3.45
N CYS A 635 -30.14 -2.55 -4.03
CA CYS A 635 -30.57 -2.99 -5.36
C CYS A 635 -31.50 -1.92 -5.95
N TYR A 636 -30.99 -0.69 -6.09
CA TYR A 636 -31.59 0.29 -6.98
C TYR A 636 -30.48 0.85 -7.86
N ASP A 637 -30.49 0.42 -9.11
CA ASP A 637 -29.72 0.98 -10.20
C ASP A 637 -30.18 2.43 -10.40
N SER A 638 -29.53 3.36 -9.69
CA SER A 638 -29.73 4.79 -9.90
C SER A 638 -28.94 5.18 -11.15
N SER A 639 -29.62 5.20 -12.28
CA SER A 639 -29.14 5.68 -13.58
C SER A 639 -28.91 7.21 -13.59
N SER A 640 -28.13 7.73 -12.63
CA SER A 640 -27.51 9.04 -12.74
C SER A 640 -26.13 8.84 -13.38
N SER A 641 -25.92 9.43 -14.54
CA SER A 641 -24.64 9.52 -15.25
C SER A 641 -23.52 10.08 -14.36
N SER A 642 -22.90 9.24 -13.52
CA SER A 642 -21.67 9.57 -12.80
C SER A 642 -20.50 9.31 -13.75
N THR A 643 -19.91 10.38 -14.23
CA THR A 643 -18.75 10.33 -15.13
C THR A 643 -17.44 10.43 -14.36
N SER A 644 -17.41 9.97 -13.09
CA SER A 644 -16.28 10.18 -12.19
C SER A 644 -15.28 9.04 -12.33
N MET A 645 -14.00 9.39 -12.50
CA MET A 645 -12.89 8.42 -12.56
C MET A 645 -12.73 7.66 -11.25
N VAL A 646 -13.09 8.28 -10.12
CA VAL A 646 -13.07 7.67 -8.78
C VAL A 646 -13.98 6.43 -8.72
N GLU A 647 -15.03 6.36 -9.55
CA GLU A 647 -15.89 5.17 -9.60
C GLU A 647 -15.16 3.94 -10.18
N LEU A 648 -14.05 4.15 -10.89
CA LEU A 648 -13.24 3.07 -11.44
C LEU A 648 -12.16 2.57 -10.48
N ASP A 649 -11.86 3.26 -9.38
CA ASP A 649 -10.76 2.89 -8.45
C ASP A 649 -11.07 1.61 -7.65
N GLY A 650 -12.34 1.21 -7.56
CA GLY A 650 -12.74 -0.07 -6.96
C GLY A 650 -12.63 -0.18 -5.43
N ASP A 651 -11.80 0.65 -4.80
CA ASP A 651 -11.49 0.68 -3.35
C ASP A 651 -12.73 0.76 -2.44
N ASP A 652 -13.60 1.76 -2.69
CA ASP A 652 -14.80 1.97 -1.87
C ASP A 652 -15.94 1.01 -2.25
N ILE A 653 -16.11 0.78 -3.56
CA ILE A 653 -17.21 0.02 -4.12
C ILE A 653 -16.69 -0.80 -5.30
N ARG A 654 -16.81 -2.12 -5.17
CA ARG A 654 -16.44 -3.05 -6.23
C ARG A 654 -17.20 -2.74 -7.52
N ILE A 655 -16.45 -2.52 -8.61
CA ILE A 655 -17.00 -2.20 -9.92
C ILE A 655 -17.97 -3.29 -10.37
N SER A 656 -19.10 -2.86 -10.92
CA SER A 656 -20.09 -3.75 -11.51
C SER A 656 -20.54 -3.28 -12.89
N SER A 657 -20.93 -4.24 -13.72
CA SER A 657 -21.54 -3.99 -15.02
C SER A 657 -22.59 -5.05 -15.31
N ARG A 658 -23.80 -4.63 -15.70
CA ARG A 658 -24.95 -5.51 -15.99
C ARG A 658 -25.22 -6.56 -14.89
N GLY A 659 -25.13 -6.15 -13.63
CA GLY A 659 -25.38 -7.00 -12.46
C GLY A 659 -24.26 -7.99 -12.13
N LYS A 660 -23.12 -7.95 -12.82
CA LYS A 660 -21.93 -8.74 -12.48
C LYS A 660 -20.90 -7.85 -11.79
N LEU A 661 -20.39 -8.31 -10.65
CA LEU A 661 -19.31 -7.67 -9.92
C LEU A 661 -17.95 -8.14 -10.46
N ALA A 662 -16.96 -7.25 -10.45
CA ALA A 662 -15.57 -7.60 -10.70
C ALA A 662 -15.05 -8.60 -9.63
N GLU A 663 -14.37 -9.67 -10.06
CA GLU A 663 -13.84 -10.71 -9.15
C GLU A 663 -12.78 -10.15 -8.19
N ARG A 664 -11.91 -9.29 -8.70
CA ARG A 664 -10.78 -8.65 -8.00
C ARG A 664 -10.77 -7.16 -8.28
N ASP A 665 -10.05 -6.42 -7.43
CA ASP A 665 -9.69 -5.05 -7.76
C ASP A 665 -8.49 -5.08 -8.68
N ILE A 666 -8.56 -4.28 -9.73
CA ILE A 666 -7.51 -4.26 -10.76
C ILE A 666 -7.26 -2.86 -11.28
N VAL A 667 -7.90 -1.82 -10.74
CA VAL A 667 -7.75 -0.45 -11.22
C VAL A 667 -7.21 0.41 -10.10
N GLN A 668 -6.19 1.21 -10.38
CA GLN A 668 -5.78 2.32 -9.53
C GLN A 668 -5.94 3.61 -10.31
N PHE A 669 -6.70 4.58 -9.80
CA PHE A 669 -6.84 5.92 -10.34
C PHE A 669 -6.15 6.96 -9.46
N VAL A 670 -5.31 7.80 -10.09
CA VAL A 670 -4.62 8.87 -9.39
C VAL A 670 -4.62 10.17 -10.22
N PRO A 671 -5.15 11.29 -9.68
CA PRO A 671 -4.99 12.60 -10.32
C PRO A 671 -3.58 13.16 -10.07
N PHE A 672 -2.76 13.24 -11.11
CA PHE A 672 -1.36 13.67 -11.00
C PHE A 672 -1.16 15.06 -10.39
N ARG A 673 -2.18 15.94 -10.53
CA ARG A 673 -2.14 17.29 -9.96
C ARG A 673 -1.96 17.32 -8.44
N ASP A 674 -2.40 16.28 -7.74
CA ASP A 674 -2.34 16.19 -6.28
C ASP A 674 -0.89 15.99 -5.79
N TYR A 675 0.01 15.60 -6.69
CA TYR A 675 1.42 15.32 -6.41
C TYR A 675 2.35 16.41 -6.94
N MET A 676 1.85 17.34 -7.75
CA MET A 676 2.65 18.43 -8.30
C MET A 676 3.06 19.39 -7.19
N ASP A 677 4.36 19.43 -6.90
CA ASP A 677 4.92 20.33 -5.90
C ASP A 677 4.80 21.80 -6.36
N ARG A 678 4.31 22.67 -5.46
CA ARG A 678 4.23 24.12 -5.65
C ARG A 678 5.60 24.77 -5.82
N THR A 679 6.67 24.09 -5.40
CA THR A 679 8.05 24.57 -5.59
C THR A 679 8.65 24.24 -6.97
N GLY A 680 7.95 23.43 -7.79
CA GLY A 680 8.43 23.02 -9.11
C GLY A 680 9.45 21.88 -9.11
N ASN A 681 9.62 21.18 -7.99
CA ASN A 681 10.49 20.00 -7.93
C ASN A 681 9.81 18.78 -8.56
N HIS A 682 10.00 18.62 -9.87
CA HIS A 682 9.43 17.51 -10.64
C HIS A 682 9.84 16.13 -10.12
N VAL A 683 11.06 15.97 -9.57
CA VAL A 683 11.55 14.68 -9.06
C VAL A 683 10.72 14.21 -7.88
N LEU A 684 10.44 15.11 -6.94
CA LEU A 684 9.61 14.79 -5.77
C LEU A 684 8.16 14.52 -6.16
N SER A 685 7.65 15.26 -7.15
CA SER A 685 6.29 15.06 -7.66
C SER A 685 6.12 13.68 -8.30
N MET A 686 7.13 13.24 -9.07
CA MET A 686 7.17 11.89 -9.66
C MET A 686 7.26 10.81 -8.58
N ALA A 687 8.13 10.98 -7.58
CA ALA A 687 8.29 9.99 -6.51
C ALA A 687 6.98 9.75 -5.73
N ARG A 688 6.23 10.83 -5.42
CA ARG A 688 4.95 10.69 -4.70
C ARG A 688 3.85 10.09 -5.57
N LEU A 689 3.77 10.46 -6.86
CA LEU A 689 2.83 9.83 -7.80
C LEU A 689 3.02 8.32 -7.81
N VAL A 690 4.27 7.87 -7.93
CA VAL A 690 4.58 6.45 -8.11
C VAL A 690 4.30 5.65 -6.85
N LYS A 691 4.55 6.25 -5.68
CA LYS A 691 4.27 5.62 -4.39
C LYS A 691 2.81 5.16 -4.29
N ASP A 692 1.87 6.00 -4.71
CA ASP A 692 0.45 5.66 -4.61
C ASP A 692 0.02 4.75 -5.78
N VAL A 693 0.56 4.99 -6.98
CA VAL A 693 0.18 4.23 -8.19
C VAL A 693 0.69 2.78 -8.22
N LEU A 694 1.89 2.52 -7.69
CA LEU A 694 2.53 1.21 -7.78
C LEU A 694 2.40 0.35 -6.53
N ALA A 695 2.03 0.93 -5.39
CA ALA A 695 1.95 0.20 -4.13
C ALA A 695 1.01 -1.01 -4.20
N GLU A 696 -0.06 -0.95 -4.99
CA GLU A 696 -1.06 -2.02 -5.05
C GLU A 696 -0.72 -3.17 -5.99
N ILE A 697 0.17 -2.96 -6.96
CA ILE A 697 0.45 -3.95 -8.00
C ILE A 697 0.93 -5.29 -7.41
N PRO A 698 1.83 -5.33 -6.42
CA PRO A 698 2.21 -6.58 -5.75
C PRO A 698 1.01 -7.34 -5.17
N ASP A 699 0.11 -6.65 -4.48
CA ASP A 699 -1.06 -7.26 -3.83
C ASP A 699 -2.10 -7.72 -4.85
N GLN A 700 -2.33 -6.94 -5.91
CA GLN A 700 -3.22 -7.32 -7.01
C GLN A 700 -2.71 -8.59 -7.72
N LEU A 701 -1.39 -8.71 -7.94
CA LEU A 701 -0.76 -9.91 -8.50
C LEU A 701 -0.91 -11.10 -7.55
N ILE A 702 -0.55 -10.96 -6.28
CA ILE A 702 -0.66 -12.04 -5.28
C ILE A 702 -2.13 -12.49 -5.16
N SER A 703 -3.08 -11.55 -5.16
CA SER A 703 -4.52 -11.81 -5.13
C SER A 703 -4.97 -12.63 -6.35
N TYR A 704 -4.49 -12.31 -7.55
CA TYR A 704 -4.72 -13.13 -8.74
C TYR A 704 -4.18 -14.56 -8.56
N MET A 705 -2.90 -14.70 -8.19
CA MET A 705 -2.25 -16.01 -8.06
C MET A 705 -2.96 -16.88 -7.01
N LYS A 706 -3.29 -16.29 -5.85
CA LYS A 706 -4.04 -16.96 -4.78
C LYS A 706 -5.43 -17.40 -5.26
N SER A 707 -6.17 -16.55 -5.95
CA SER A 707 -7.52 -16.88 -6.47
C SER A 707 -7.54 -18.03 -7.49
N ARG A 708 -6.39 -18.29 -8.13
CA ARG A 708 -6.21 -19.37 -9.11
C ARG A 708 -5.43 -20.57 -8.56
N ALA A 709 -5.07 -20.56 -7.27
CA ALA A 709 -4.22 -21.57 -6.64
C ALA A 709 -2.88 -21.79 -7.37
N ILE A 710 -2.36 -20.73 -8.01
CA ILE A 710 -1.06 -20.73 -8.66
C ILE A 710 0.01 -20.58 -7.58
N LYS A 711 1.06 -21.38 -7.67
CA LYS A 711 2.23 -21.30 -6.78
C LYS A 711 3.42 -20.81 -7.59
N PRO A 712 4.37 -20.09 -6.97
CA PRO A 712 5.63 -19.74 -7.62
C PRO A 712 6.35 -21.00 -8.11
N ASN A 713 6.96 -20.91 -9.29
CA ASN A 713 7.82 -22.00 -9.77
C ASN A 713 9.05 -22.14 -8.85
N PRO A 714 9.57 -23.36 -8.68
CA PRO A 714 10.85 -23.54 -8.02
C PRO A 714 11.95 -22.80 -8.78
N VAL A 715 12.86 -22.17 -8.04
CA VAL A 715 13.99 -21.45 -8.63
C VAL A 715 14.79 -22.42 -9.51
N PRO A 716 15.03 -22.11 -10.78
CA PRO A 716 15.82 -22.97 -11.66
C PRO A 716 17.19 -23.26 -11.02
N PRO A 717 17.67 -24.52 -11.02
CA PRO A 717 19.01 -24.81 -10.53
C PRO A 717 20.03 -24.03 -11.37
N LEU A 718 20.92 -23.29 -10.69
CA LEU A 718 22.01 -22.58 -11.32
C LEU A 718 22.79 -23.56 -12.20
N THR A 719 22.71 -23.40 -13.52
CA THR A 719 23.63 -24.09 -14.43
C THR A 719 25.01 -23.51 -14.17
N LEU A 720 25.78 -24.15 -13.29
CA LEU A 720 27.21 -23.93 -13.21
C LEU A 720 27.75 -24.28 -14.59
N SER A 721 28.12 -23.26 -15.38
CA SER A 721 29.00 -23.43 -16.52
C SER A 721 30.33 -23.93 -15.99
N VAL A 722 30.46 -25.25 -15.88
CA VAL A 722 31.76 -25.89 -15.66
C VAL A 722 32.55 -25.63 -16.93
N ASP A 723 33.42 -24.62 -16.89
CA ASP A 723 34.48 -24.46 -17.88
C ASP A 723 35.29 -25.76 -17.88
N GLN A 724 35.05 -26.60 -18.90
CA GLN A 724 35.96 -27.70 -19.20
C GLN A 724 37.29 -27.07 -19.64
N PRO A 725 38.43 -27.50 -19.08
CA PRO A 725 39.72 -27.03 -19.54
C PRO A 725 39.84 -27.37 -21.03
N GLN A 726 40.01 -26.34 -21.87
CA GLN A 726 40.38 -26.54 -23.26
C GLN A 726 41.75 -27.22 -23.30
N THR A 727 41.76 -28.54 -23.49
CA THR A 727 42.96 -29.24 -23.92
C THR A 727 43.22 -28.83 -25.36
N ASN A 728 44.23 -27.97 -25.56
CA ASN A 728 44.78 -27.70 -26.89
C ASN A 728 45.27 -29.02 -27.51
N PRO A 729 44.80 -29.42 -28.71
CA PRO A 729 45.50 -30.43 -29.47
C PRO A 729 46.77 -29.81 -30.08
N VAL A 730 47.82 -30.63 -30.06
CA VAL A 730 49.19 -30.39 -30.56
C VAL A 730 49.24 -29.83 -31.98
#